data_AF-M5C6W5-F1
#
_entry.id   AF-M5C6W5-F1
#
_cell.length_a   1.000
_cell.length_b   1.000
_cell.length_c   1.000
_cell.angle_alpha   90.00
_cell.angle_beta   90.00
_cell.angle_gamma   90.00
#
_symmetry.space_group_name_H-M   'P 1'
#
loop_
_entity.id
_entity.type
_entity.pdbx_description
1 polymer ?
#
loop_
_entity_poly.entity_id
_entity_poly.type
_entity_poly.pdbx_seq_one_letter_code
_entity_poly.pdbx_strand_id
1 'polypeptide(L)'
;MQVTQSQAWASKKLLESHRNATIWTGGNGGDEVLLGDILLDKGIIKAVGRVPPGLLDSIGNKLVVKNVQGAWVSPAINDMHSHLGVDSVPELQGASDTNSFKAPTMPYLRSLDGFNTHDTAFALSRSGGVATALILPGSADNIGGQAFVVKIRKTSHGGPSSMVLEPPATLHINVDWSKESFPEDLQFEALVDVLRGRVKVNIHCYQAVDMDGIVRLTNEFKFPVAAFHHAHEAYLVPDLIKSVWGDVPPAVALFATNARYKYEAYRGSEFAPKILHDNELKVVMKSDHPVLNSRYLLYEAAQAHYYGLPAGPALSSVITTPAEVAGFGHRLGRVQNGYDADIVVWDSHPLTLGATPQQLYIDGIAQISDPVVVSKPNTFQRIPATPDWGSAPEEAIKYDGLPPLQSSSGKDQSQTVVFTRVKDVWTSSSGELELQSLPAESVVVVSSGRITCVGSASRCSSSLSEAKVVDLAHGSLSPGLISFGAPLGLEEIQAESSTNDGTVPDPFDENGVPKVAGGDGLVVRAVDGLSFSGRDTLLAHRAGVTTAVSAPVSNGFFSGASVAFRTGASHKLEDGAIVNSAPALHLTVEHGSSVSVSTQIATLRRLLLKNVAKKNKHGLVSKALDGQVPLVIKVHKADDMATLLELKSEIEDLTSIPLRLTFAGATEAHIISKEIAAAGVGVIVIPSRSFPASWDRARVLPGPPLSQDSLIAKLLKANVTVGVGVVEAWEARNARFDIGWAALESNGDIKKQDALALGTTNLQKLLGLEGNELLGDLVAYHGGDCFDLASRPVAVVSSARMMVDLF
;
A
#
# COMPACT_ATOMS: atom_id res chain seq x y z
N MET A 1 20.07 41.20 13.11
CA MET A 1 19.64 40.93 11.71
C MET A 1 20.81 40.31 10.95
N GLN A 2 21.02 39.02 11.15
CA GLN A 2 21.88 38.15 10.35
C GLN A 2 20.98 36.98 9.98
N VAL A 3 20.79 36.76 8.69
CA VAL A 3 20.22 35.50 8.19
C VAL A 3 21.18 34.42 8.68
N THR A 4 20.76 33.62 9.65
CA THR A 4 21.51 32.44 10.10
C THR A 4 21.55 31.49 8.90
N GLN A 5 22.66 31.55 8.18
CA GLN A 5 23.10 30.52 7.25
C GLN A 5 22.86 29.17 7.92
N SER A 6 22.06 28.32 7.28
CA SER A 6 22.06 26.89 7.58
C SER A 6 23.50 26.40 7.46
N GLN A 7 24.19 26.22 8.58
CA GLN A 7 25.57 25.76 8.61
C GLN A 7 25.58 24.23 8.40
N ALA A 8 25.60 23.78 7.14
CA ALA A 8 26.04 22.44 6.75
C ALA A 8 26.29 22.36 5.22
N TRP A 9 27.24 23.13 4.68
CA TRP A 9 27.53 23.17 3.23
C TRP A 9 28.91 22.57 2.87
N ALA A 10 29.22 21.37 3.36
CA ALA A 10 30.51 20.72 3.13
C ALA A 10 30.39 19.31 2.53
N SER A 11 30.19 19.22 1.21
CA SER A 11 30.85 18.25 0.31
C SER A 11 30.69 18.72 -1.15
N LYS A 12 31.59 18.27 -2.04
CA LYS A 12 31.86 18.79 -3.40
C LYS A 12 30.60 19.22 -4.18
N LYS A 13 30.45 20.53 -4.37
CA LYS A 13 29.38 21.17 -5.15
C LYS A 13 29.60 20.91 -6.64
N LEU A 14 28.72 20.13 -7.26
CA LEU A 14 28.61 20.04 -8.71
C LEU A 14 27.46 20.98 -9.11
N LEU A 15 27.76 21.89 -10.03
CA LEU A 15 26.73 22.66 -10.70
C LEU A 15 26.16 21.75 -11.78
N GLU A 16 24.86 21.45 -11.77
CA GLU A 16 24.28 20.44 -12.66
C GLU A 16 23.23 21.03 -13.62
N SER A 17 23.27 20.60 -14.89
CA SER A 17 22.24 20.86 -15.89
C SER A 17 21.60 19.55 -16.33
N HIS A 18 20.29 19.43 -16.13
CA HIS A 18 19.49 18.33 -16.65
C HIS A 18 18.94 18.72 -18.00
N ARG A 19 19.32 18.00 -19.07
CA ARG A 19 18.94 18.37 -20.44
C ARG A 19 17.90 17.45 -21.05
N ASN A 20 17.05 18.02 -21.91
CA ASN A 20 16.00 17.31 -22.65
C ASN A 20 15.04 16.60 -21.69
N ALA A 21 14.44 17.33 -20.75
CA ALA A 21 13.49 16.81 -19.77
C ALA A 21 12.04 17.15 -20.15
N THR A 22 11.11 16.28 -19.72
CA THR A 22 9.68 16.59 -19.64
C THR A 22 9.37 17.02 -18.21
N ILE A 23 9.22 18.32 -17.98
CA ILE A 23 9.24 18.92 -16.64
C ILE A 23 7.81 19.23 -16.21
N TRP A 24 7.28 18.47 -15.26
CA TRP A 24 6.09 18.86 -14.52
C TRP A 24 6.49 19.89 -13.47
N THR A 25 6.01 21.13 -13.58
CA THR A 25 6.52 22.24 -12.75
C THR A 25 5.82 22.37 -11.41
N GLY A 26 4.63 21.79 -11.25
CA GLY A 26 3.71 22.09 -10.15
C GLY A 26 3.02 23.46 -10.26
N GLY A 27 3.19 24.16 -11.39
CA GLY A 27 2.49 25.40 -11.74
C GLY A 27 1.09 25.15 -12.31
N ASN A 28 0.31 26.23 -12.46
CA ASN A 28 -1.02 26.24 -13.08
C ASN A 28 -1.97 25.12 -12.57
N GLY A 29 -2.16 25.02 -11.25
CA GLY A 29 -3.04 23.98 -10.67
C GLY A 29 -2.54 22.54 -10.84
N GLY A 30 -1.27 22.36 -11.21
CA GLY A 30 -0.68 21.05 -11.48
C GLY A 30 -0.72 20.64 -12.95
N ASP A 31 -1.11 21.52 -13.87
CA ASP A 31 -1.21 21.18 -15.31
C ASP A 31 -0.04 21.70 -16.16
N GLU A 32 0.88 22.47 -15.58
CA GLU A 32 2.02 23.01 -16.34
C GLU A 32 3.12 21.97 -16.57
N VAL A 33 3.36 21.68 -17.85
CA VAL A 33 4.47 20.84 -18.32
C VAL A 33 5.33 21.62 -19.30
N LEU A 34 6.64 21.68 -19.05
CA LEU A 34 7.63 22.32 -19.90
C LEU A 34 8.56 21.28 -20.54
N LEU A 35 9.02 21.56 -21.75
CA LEU A 35 10.11 20.80 -22.38
C LEU A 35 11.39 21.63 -22.31
N GLY A 36 12.47 21.04 -21.82
CA GLY A 36 13.77 21.71 -21.82
C GLY A 36 14.68 21.28 -20.68
N ASP A 37 15.42 22.24 -20.15
CA ASP A 37 16.52 22.00 -19.24
C ASP A 37 16.25 22.59 -17.84
N ILE A 38 16.87 22.02 -16.82
CA ILE A 38 16.88 22.57 -15.45
C ILE A 38 18.33 22.84 -15.05
N LEU A 39 18.62 24.05 -14.56
CA LEU A 39 19.93 24.42 -14.03
C LEU A 39 19.85 24.57 -12.51
N LEU A 40 20.69 23.81 -11.81
CA LEU A 40 20.80 23.81 -10.35
C LEU A 40 22.14 24.47 -9.94
N ASP A 41 22.09 25.44 -9.03
CA ASP A 41 23.30 26.05 -8.43
C ASP A 41 23.10 26.34 -6.95
N LYS A 42 24.06 25.92 -6.13
CA LYS A 42 24.10 26.14 -4.67
C LYS A 42 22.78 25.74 -3.98
N GLY A 43 22.20 24.62 -4.40
CA GLY A 43 20.96 24.08 -3.86
C GLY A 43 19.69 24.84 -4.25
N ILE A 44 19.76 25.70 -5.27
CA ILE A 44 18.63 26.48 -5.78
C ILE A 44 18.46 26.25 -7.28
N ILE A 45 17.22 26.24 -7.75
CA ILE A 45 16.87 26.22 -9.17
C ILE A 45 17.14 27.61 -9.77
N LYS A 46 18.03 27.71 -10.76
CA LYS A 46 18.42 28.97 -11.40
C LYS A 46 17.70 29.25 -12.70
N ALA A 47 17.36 28.22 -13.46
CA ALA A 47 16.66 28.31 -14.73
C ALA A 47 15.90 27.02 -15.02
N VAL A 48 14.75 27.13 -15.68
CA VAL A 48 13.86 26.02 -16.08
C VAL A 48 13.41 26.24 -17.53
N GLY A 49 13.32 25.16 -18.32
CA GLY A 49 12.98 25.22 -19.73
C GLY A 49 14.16 25.69 -20.58
N ARG A 50 14.15 26.92 -21.06
CA ARG A 50 15.28 27.45 -21.86
C ARG A 50 16.33 28.10 -20.97
N VAL A 51 17.47 27.45 -20.80
CA VAL A 51 18.61 28.03 -20.05
C VAL A 51 19.36 29.06 -20.92
N PRO A 52 19.54 30.32 -20.46
CA PRO A 52 20.24 31.34 -21.25
C PRO A 52 21.71 30.97 -21.51
N PRO A 53 22.23 31.10 -22.75
CA PRO A 53 23.63 30.80 -23.07
C PRO A 53 24.63 31.55 -22.19
N GLY A 54 24.41 32.85 -21.96
CA GLY A 54 25.30 33.66 -21.12
C GLY A 54 25.38 33.20 -19.66
N LEU A 55 24.35 32.49 -19.15
CA LEU A 55 24.40 31.89 -17.83
C LEU A 55 25.34 30.68 -17.84
N LEU A 56 25.24 29.81 -18.86
CA LEU A 56 26.13 28.66 -19.06
C LEU A 56 27.59 29.09 -19.31
N ASP A 57 27.80 30.19 -20.05
CA ASP A 57 29.13 30.73 -20.34
C ASP A 57 29.83 31.26 -19.07
N SER A 58 29.07 31.90 -18.17
CA SER A 58 29.59 32.40 -16.88
C SER A 58 30.04 31.29 -15.93
N ILE A 59 29.54 30.08 -16.15
CA ILE A 59 29.75 28.88 -15.36
C ILE A 59 31.00 28.10 -15.82
N GLY A 60 31.22 28.01 -17.14
CA GLY A 60 32.34 27.32 -17.77
C GLY A 60 32.49 25.84 -17.37
N ASN A 61 33.73 25.39 -17.16
CA ASN A 61 34.08 23.97 -16.92
C ASN A 61 33.59 23.39 -15.58
N LYS A 62 32.88 24.17 -14.75
CA LYS A 62 32.30 23.72 -13.47
C LYS A 62 30.95 23.04 -13.63
N LEU A 63 30.35 23.09 -14.83
CA LEU A 63 29.07 22.46 -15.16
C LEU A 63 29.22 20.96 -15.37
N VAL A 64 28.45 20.20 -14.61
CA VAL A 64 28.11 18.81 -14.90
C VAL A 64 26.81 18.80 -15.70
N VAL A 65 26.82 18.18 -16.87
CA VAL A 65 25.63 18.04 -17.70
C VAL A 65 25.13 16.60 -17.60
N LYS A 66 23.88 16.42 -17.18
CA LYS A 66 23.16 15.15 -17.17
C LYS A 66 22.07 15.19 -18.22
N ASN A 67 22.23 14.43 -19.31
CA ASN A 67 21.16 14.28 -20.29
C ASN A 67 20.15 13.25 -19.76
N VAL A 68 18.91 13.66 -19.53
CA VAL A 68 17.85 12.78 -18.99
C VAL A 68 16.97 12.17 -20.09
N GLN A 69 17.34 12.35 -21.37
CA GLN A 69 16.79 11.62 -22.52
C GLN A 69 15.25 11.65 -22.65
N GLY A 70 14.62 12.77 -22.30
CA GLY A 70 13.17 12.95 -22.36
C GLY A 70 12.43 12.54 -21.08
N ALA A 71 13.15 12.03 -20.06
CA ALA A 71 12.56 11.56 -18.81
C ALA A 71 11.72 12.65 -18.13
N TRP A 72 10.72 12.18 -17.38
CA TRP A 72 9.89 13.02 -16.55
C TRP A 72 10.69 13.58 -15.37
N VAL A 73 10.55 14.88 -15.11
CA VAL A 73 11.11 15.55 -13.94
C VAL A 73 10.00 16.30 -13.21
N SER A 74 9.92 16.11 -11.89
CA SER A 74 8.98 16.80 -11.01
C SER A 74 9.73 17.46 -9.83
N PRO A 75 9.10 18.37 -9.08
CA PRO A 75 9.56 18.66 -7.72
C PRO A 75 9.49 17.38 -6.88
N ALA A 76 10.31 17.30 -5.85
CA ALA A 76 10.29 16.17 -4.94
C ALA A 76 9.02 16.14 -4.07
N ILE A 77 8.69 14.94 -3.60
CA ILE A 77 7.49 14.66 -2.80
C ILE A 77 7.65 15.24 -1.39
N ASN A 78 6.56 15.80 -0.86
CA ASN A 78 6.46 16.36 0.49
C ASN A 78 5.38 15.60 1.26
N ASP A 79 5.78 14.81 2.25
CA ASP A 79 4.86 14.02 3.06
C ASP A 79 4.34 14.83 4.26
N MET A 80 3.06 15.18 4.28
CA MET A 80 2.51 16.08 5.29
C MET A 80 2.07 15.36 6.58
N HIS A 81 2.11 14.04 6.63
CA HIS A 81 1.78 13.29 7.84
C HIS A 81 2.63 12.05 7.93
N SER A 82 3.65 12.10 8.79
CA SER A 82 4.64 11.05 8.91
C SER A 82 5.20 10.97 10.32
N HIS A 83 5.51 9.74 10.76
CA HIS A 83 6.23 9.48 11.99
C HIS A 83 7.66 8.99 11.74
N LEU A 84 8.22 9.18 10.54
CA LEU A 84 9.62 8.90 10.25
C LEU A 84 10.55 9.45 11.35
N GLY A 85 11.50 8.63 11.81
CA GLY A 85 12.42 8.99 12.88
C GLY A 85 11.86 9.00 14.30
N VAL A 86 10.55 9.17 14.52
CA VAL A 86 9.95 9.00 15.87
C VAL A 86 9.28 7.63 16.04
N ASP A 87 8.92 7.00 14.91
CA ASP A 87 8.48 5.61 14.78
C ASP A 87 9.45 4.88 13.84
N SER A 88 10.68 4.69 14.32
CA SER A 88 11.77 4.18 13.49
C SER A 88 11.53 2.74 13.06
N VAL A 89 11.87 2.40 11.82
CA VAL A 89 11.85 1.01 11.35
C VAL A 89 13.26 0.42 11.22
N PRO A 90 13.48 -0.86 11.57
CA PRO A 90 12.51 -1.78 12.15
C PRO A 90 12.02 -1.34 13.53
N GLU A 91 10.73 -1.58 13.79
CA GLU A 91 10.07 -1.18 15.02
C GLU A 91 10.71 -1.91 16.20
N LEU A 92 11.16 -1.13 17.18
CA LEU A 92 11.81 -1.60 18.39
C LEU A 92 11.30 -0.77 19.56
N GLN A 93 11.03 -1.41 20.70
CA GLN A 93 10.58 -0.72 21.92
C GLN A 93 11.53 0.43 22.33
N GLY A 94 12.84 0.26 22.11
CA GLY A 94 13.84 1.27 22.44
C GLY A 94 13.94 2.45 21.47
N ALA A 95 13.18 2.44 20.37
CA ALA A 95 13.17 3.48 19.35
C ALA A 95 11.75 4.07 19.10
N SER A 96 10.79 3.75 19.96
CA SER A 96 9.41 4.24 19.92
C SER A 96 9.29 5.56 20.67
N ASP A 97 9.22 6.68 19.96
CA ASP A 97 9.07 8.04 20.47
C ASP A 97 7.83 8.78 19.89
N THR A 98 6.94 8.06 19.20
CA THR A 98 5.77 8.62 18.50
C THR A 98 4.72 9.24 19.42
N ASN A 99 4.43 8.58 20.55
CA ASN A 99 3.36 8.97 21.48
C ASN A 99 3.87 9.02 22.92
N SER A 100 3.36 9.97 23.71
CA SER A 100 3.62 10.04 25.16
C SER A 100 2.34 9.75 25.92
N PHE A 101 2.27 8.66 26.69
CA PHE A 101 1.06 8.30 27.45
C PHE A 101 1.03 8.92 28.86
N LYS A 102 1.59 10.12 29.04
CA LYS A 102 1.77 10.74 30.37
C LYS A 102 0.67 11.72 30.76
N ALA A 103 0.03 12.39 29.81
CA ALA A 103 -1.10 13.30 30.04
C ALA A 103 -1.82 13.58 28.72
N PRO A 104 -3.13 13.87 28.71
CA PRO A 104 -3.88 14.10 27.46
C PRO A 104 -3.51 15.39 26.72
N THR A 105 -2.77 16.32 27.35
CA THR A 105 -2.46 17.65 26.80
C THR A 105 -0.99 17.99 27.07
N MET A 106 -0.14 17.84 26.06
CA MET A 106 1.31 18.07 26.14
C MET A 106 1.83 18.92 24.96
N PRO A 107 1.33 20.15 24.77
CA PRO A 107 1.71 21.03 23.66
C PRO A 107 3.20 21.43 23.65
N TYR A 108 3.90 21.27 24.77
CA TYR A 108 5.32 21.59 24.92
C TYR A 108 6.25 20.48 24.41
N LEU A 109 5.74 19.27 24.15
CA LEU A 109 6.52 18.21 23.53
C LEU A 109 6.82 18.55 22.07
N ARG A 110 7.95 18.03 21.58
CA ARG A 110 8.44 18.29 20.22
C ARG A 110 8.83 16.96 19.61
N SER A 111 8.28 16.63 18.44
CA SER A 111 8.72 15.43 17.71
C SER A 111 10.22 15.45 17.40
N LEU A 112 10.81 16.66 17.29
CA LEU A 112 12.24 16.85 17.12
C LEU A 112 13.11 16.26 18.24
N ASP A 113 12.61 16.22 19.48
CA ASP A 113 13.39 15.77 20.64
C ASP A 113 13.55 14.24 20.70
N GLY A 114 12.62 13.49 20.10
CA GLY A 114 12.68 12.04 19.91
C GLY A 114 13.10 11.62 18.50
N PHE A 115 13.52 12.56 17.66
CA PHE A 115 13.77 12.30 16.24
C PHE A 115 15.08 11.52 16.02
N ASN A 116 14.95 10.23 15.72
CA ASN A 116 16.08 9.34 15.45
C ASN A 116 16.57 9.46 13.99
N THR A 117 17.72 10.12 13.79
CA THR A 117 18.32 10.30 12.45
C THR A 117 18.93 9.02 11.87
N HIS A 118 18.95 7.92 12.64
CA HIS A 118 19.45 6.60 12.21
C HIS A 118 18.35 5.68 11.65
N ASP A 119 17.10 6.14 11.59
CA ASP A 119 15.99 5.38 11.01
C ASP A 119 16.31 4.92 9.57
N THR A 120 16.16 3.62 9.33
CA THR A 120 16.45 3.03 8.02
C THR A 120 15.45 3.45 6.96
N ALA A 121 14.22 3.86 7.36
CA ALA A 121 13.21 4.32 6.44
C ALA A 121 13.58 5.61 5.71
N PHE A 122 14.51 6.45 6.19
CA PHE A 122 14.93 7.63 5.42
C PHE A 122 15.54 7.27 4.06
N ALA A 123 16.34 6.19 3.99
CA ALA A 123 16.90 5.74 2.73
C ALA A 123 15.83 5.18 1.79
N LEU A 124 14.88 4.41 2.32
CA LEU A 124 13.75 3.87 1.56
C LEU A 124 12.84 4.98 1.04
N SER A 125 12.45 5.92 1.90
CA SER A 125 11.60 7.09 1.56
C SER A 125 12.22 7.93 0.44
N ARG A 126 13.51 8.25 0.53
CA ARG A 126 14.25 8.98 -0.52
C ARG A 126 14.25 8.23 -1.85
N SER A 127 14.37 6.91 -1.82
CA SER A 127 14.32 6.10 -3.04
C SER A 127 12.94 6.10 -3.73
N GLY A 128 11.90 6.55 -3.02
CA GLY A 128 10.56 6.81 -3.53
C GLY A 128 10.32 8.24 -4.03
N GLY A 129 11.32 9.12 -3.92
CA GLY A 129 11.21 10.53 -4.32
C GLY A 129 10.76 11.48 -3.22
N VAL A 130 10.60 11.01 -1.97
CA VAL A 130 10.30 11.86 -0.81
C VAL A 130 11.55 12.67 -0.44
N ALA A 131 11.43 13.99 -0.40
CA ALA A 131 12.49 14.89 0.03
C ALA A 131 12.22 15.51 1.40
N THR A 132 10.96 15.79 1.69
CA THR A 132 10.53 16.53 2.88
C THR A 132 9.40 15.79 3.57
N ALA A 133 9.38 15.83 4.90
CA ALA A 133 8.27 15.31 5.70
C ALA A 133 7.93 16.24 6.87
N LEU A 134 6.64 16.35 7.21
CA LEU A 134 6.17 16.91 8.48
C LEU A 134 6.15 15.79 9.52
N ILE A 135 7.11 15.83 10.45
CA ILE A 135 7.24 14.85 11.52
C ILE A 135 6.42 15.30 12.71
N LEU A 136 5.41 14.53 13.07
CA LEU A 136 4.41 14.91 14.07
C LEU A 136 4.24 13.82 15.14
N PRO A 137 3.85 14.20 16.38
CA PRO A 137 3.42 13.24 17.39
C PRO A 137 2.22 12.42 16.89
N GLY A 138 2.06 11.21 17.40
CA GLY A 138 0.88 10.39 17.12
C GLY A 138 -0.40 10.92 17.75
N SER A 139 -1.44 10.09 17.72
CA SER A 139 -2.81 10.46 18.08
C SER A 139 -3.27 9.99 19.46
N ALA A 140 -2.35 9.62 20.36
CA ALA A 140 -2.71 9.14 21.69
C ALA A 140 -3.30 10.24 22.60
N ASP A 141 -2.90 11.50 22.36
CA ASP A 141 -3.23 12.66 23.19
C ASP A 141 -4.21 13.59 22.49
N ASN A 142 -5.02 14.34 23.25
CA ASN A 142 -5.87 15.42 22.71
C ASN A 142 -5.03 16.56 22.11
N ILE A 143 -3.87 16.84 22.71
CA ILE A 143 -2.85 17.76 22.19
C ILE A 143 -1.48 17.09 22.36
N GLY A 144 -0.98 16.42 21.31
CA GLY A 144 0.23 15.59 21.37
C GLY A 144 1.57 16.33 21.30
N GLY A 145 1.58 17.61 20.92
CA GLY A 145 2.80 18.43 20.86
C GLY A 145 3.05 19.09 19.50
N GLN A 146 4.29 19.51 19.28
CA GLN A 146 4.75 20.27 18.13
C GLN A 146 5.34 19.37 17.05
N ALA A 147 5.01 19.68 15.80
CA ALA A 147 5.51 19.01 14.60
C ALA A 147 6.58 19.84 13.87
N PHE A 148 7.49 19.18 13.16
CA PHE A 148 8.62 19.83 12.48
C PHE A 148 8.75 19.35 11.03
N VAL A 149 8.91 20.30 10.12
CA VAL A 149 9.21 19.99 8.71
C VAL A 149 10.71 19.77 8.55
N VAL A 150 11.08 18.58 8.05
CA VAL A 150 12.46 18.16 7.86
C VAL A 150 12.73 17.78 6.41
N LYS A 151 13.94 18.05 5.93
CA LYS A 151 14.45 17.42 4.71
C LYS A 151 15.14 16.12 5.08
N ILE A 152 14.69 15.00 4.51
CA ILE A 152 15.13 13.65 4.89
C ILE A 152 16.49 13.24 4.29
N ARG A 153 17.38 14.22 4.03
CA ARG A 153 18.76 13.99 3.57
C ARG A 153 19.72 13.74 4.74
N LYS A 154 20.81 13.02 4.49
CA LYS A 154 21.91 12.95 5.46
C LYS A 154 22.61 14.31 5.54
N THR A 155 23.01 14.71 6.73
CA THR A 155 23.74 15.95 7.00
C THR A 155 25.11 15.65 7.57
N SER A 156 26.04 16.59 7.46
CA SER A 156 27.39 16.44 8.05
C SER A 156 27.38 16.50 9.59
N HIS A 157 26.37 17.12 10.19
CA HIS A 157 26.23 17.23 11.64
C HIS A 157 25.60 15.98 12.26
N GLY A 158 24.74 15.26 11.52
CA GLY A 158 24.08 14.03 11.96
C GLY A 158 22.94 14.21 12.98
N GLY A 159 22.86 15.36 13.65
CA GLY A 159 21.81 15.65 14.63
C GLY A 159 20.48 16.12 14.01
N PRO A 160 19.34 15.92 14.70
CA PRO A 160 17.99 16.28 14.24
C PRO A 160 17.86 17.71 13.72
N SER A 161 18.39 18.68 14.47
CA SER A 161 18.28 20.11 14.14
C SER A 161 18.87 20.48 12.78
N SER A 162 19.80 19.68 12.26
CA SER A 162 20.40 19.92 10.94
C SER A 162 19.52 19.50 9.77
N MET A 163 18.49 18.69 10.01
CA MET A 163 17.52 18.24 9.02
C MET A 163 16.27 19.14 8.97
N VAL A 164 16.04 19.94 10.01
CA VAL A 164 14.91 20.88 10.08
C VAL A 164 15.06 21.96 9.00
N LEU A 165 13.99 22.20 8.25
CA LEU A 165 14.00 23.13 7.12
C LEU A 165 14.17 24.59 7.58
N GLU A 166 13.40 24.99 8.59
CA GLU A 166 13.47 26.29 9.25
C GLU A 166 13.18 26.10 10.75
N PRO A 167 14.21 26.03 11.61
CA PRO A 167 13.96 25.90 13.05
C PRO A 167 13.26 27.16 13.57
N PRO A 168 12.19 27.03 14.37
CA PRO A 168 11.58 28.15 15.08
C PRO A 168 12.63 29.04 15.74
N ALA A 169 12.44 30.37 15.70
CA ALA A 169 13.34 31.30 16.37
C ALA A 169 13.48 31.02 17.89
N THR A 170 12.45 30.40 18.47
CA THR A 170 12.38 29.94 19.88
C THR A 170 13.20 28.68 20.18
N LEU A 171 13.74 27.97 19.19
CA LEU A 171 14.73 26.91 19.45
C LEU A 171 16.11 27.46 19.88
N HIS A 172 16.34 28.76 19.69
CA HIS A 172 17.60 29.44 19.98
C HIS A 172 17.41 30.65 20.91
N ILE A 173 16.65 30.52 22.00
CA ILE A 173 16.50 31.64 22.94
C ILE A 173 17.76 31.79 23.79
N ASN A 174 18.55 32.83 23.49
CA ASN A 174 19.34 33.52 24.50
C ASN A 174 18.39 34.50 25.21
N VAL A 175 17.71 34.05 26.26
CA VAL A 175 16.79 34.89 27.04
C VAL A 175 17.61 35.92 27.81
N ASP A 176 17.36 37.21 27.58
CA ASP A 176 17.71 38.25 28.55
C ASP A 176 16.57 38.29 29.58
N TRP A 177 16.74 37.52 30.66
CA TRP A 177 15.76 37.34 31.76
C TRP A 177 15.37 38.64 32.50
N SER A 178 15.91 39.79 32.08
CA SER A 178 15.74 41.06 32.76
C SER A 178 14.64 41.97 32.19
N LYS A 179 13.96 41.62 31.08
CA LYS A 179 13.18 42.62 30.32
C LYS A 179 11.71 42.37 29.94
N GLU A 180 11.11 41.21 30.18
CA GLU A 180 9.64 41.07 30.03
C GLU A 180 9.00 40.27 31.18
N SER A 181 7.84 40.71 31.65
CA SER A 181 7.11 40.16 32.81
C SER A 181 5.82 39.46 32.38
N PHE A 182 5.90 38.54 31.42
CA PHE A 182 4.84 37.56 31.22
C PHE A 182 5.24 36.27 31.95
N PRO A 183 4.31 35.55 32.59
CA PRO A 183 4.63 34.22 33.09
C PRO A 183 4.97 33.31 31.89
N GLU A 184 6.26 32.99 31.75
CA GLU A 184 6.79 32.05 30.77
C GLU A 184 6.57 30.62 31.29
N ASP A 185 5.34 30.13 31.16
CA ASP A 185 5.09 28.70 31.33
C ASP A 185 5.21 28.02 29.96
N LEU A 186 6.29 27.23 29.79
CA LEU A 186 6.52 26.40 28.60
C LEU A 186 5.30 25.56 28.26
N GLN A 187 4.49 25.18 29.25
CA GLN A 187 3.26 24.43 29.06
C GLN A 187 2.26 25.16 28.15
N PHE A 188 2.20 26.49 28.17
CA PHE A 188 1.20 27.26 27.45
C PHE A 188 1.74 28.01 26.23
N GLU A 189 3.06 28.13 26.07
CA GLU A 189 3.68 28.92 25.00
C GLU A 189 3.19 28.52 23.60
N ALA A 190 3.21 27.22 23.27
CA ALA A 190 2.74 26.73 21.98
C ALA A 190 1.24 27.02 21.74
N LEU A 191 0.40 26.95 22.79
CA LEU A 191 -1.02 27.30 22.68
C LEU A 191 -1.24 28.79 22.50
N VAL A 192 -0.44 29.63 23.17
CA VAL A 192 -0.44 31.08 22.95
C VAL A 192 -0.05 31.40 21.50
N ASP A 193 0.93 30.69 20.94
CA ASP A 193 1.33 30.85 19.55
C ASP A 193 0.24 30.38 18.56
N VAL A 194 -0.57 29.36 18.91
CA VAL A 194 -1.78 28.99 18.14
C VAL A 194 -2.75 30.15 18.10
N LEU A 195 -3.09 30.73 19.26
CA LEU A 195 -4.04 31.85 19.36
C LEU A 195 -3.52 33.13 18.66
N ARG A 196 -2.20 33.31 18.60
CA ARG A 196 -1.55 34.40 17.87
C ARG A 196 -1.40 34.13 16.38
N GLY A 197 -1.82 32.97 15.88
CA GLY A 197 -1.69 32.57 14.47
C GLY A 197 -0.25 32.38 14.02
N ARG A 198 0.68 32.07 14.94
CA ARG A 198 2.11 31.88 14.65
C ARG A 198 2.47 30.45 14.27
N VAL A 199 1.59 29.49 14.56
CA VAL A 199 1.79 28.07 14.22
C VAL A 199 0.62 27.53 13.41
N LYS A 200 0.91 26.55 12.57
CA LYS A 200 -0.07 25.83 11.75
C LYS A 200 -0.63 24.66 12.55
N VAL A 201 -1.93 24.69 12.83
CA VAL A 201 -2.61 23.62 13.58
C VAL A 201 -2.93 22.45 12.67
N ASN A 202 -2.52 21.25 13.07
CA ASN A 202 -2.82 19.99 12.38
C ASN A 202 -3.73 19.17 13.29
N ILE A 203 -4.86 18.71 12.77
CA ILE A 203 -5.89 18.03 13.56
C ILE A 203 -6.05 16.62 13.05
N HIS A 204 -5.79 15.63 13.89
CA HIS A 204 -6.13 14.23 13.62
C HIS A 204 -7.64 14.03 13.92
N CYS A 205 -8.42 13.61 12.93
CA CYS A 205 -9.85 13.33 13.10
C CYS A 205 -10.35 12.35 12.02
N TYR A 206 -11.52 11.76 12.20
CA TYR A 206 -12.08 10.84 11.21
C TYR A 206 -13.51 11.21 10.82
N GLN A 207 -14.38 11.42 11.81
CA GLN A 207 -15.81 11.56 11.59
C GLN A 207 -16.25 13.01 11.44
N ALA A 208 -17.38 13.22 10.76
CA ALA A 208 -17.99 14.54 10.59
C ALA A 208 -18.30 15.22 11.93
N VAL A 209 -18.65 14.43 12.95
CA VAL A 209 -18.92 14.93 14.31
C VAL A 209 -17.67 15.48 15.00
N ASP A 210 -16.50 14.88 14.76
CA ASP A 210 -15.22 15.35 15.30
C ASP A 210 -14.84 16.67 14.62
N MET A 211 -15.00 16.73 13.29
CA MET A 211 -14.76 17.93 12.50
C MET A 211 -15.68 19.08 12.93
N ASP A 212 -16.96 18.83 13.19
CA ASP A 212 -17.90 19.82 13.74
C ASP A 212 -17.43 20.34 15.11
N GLY A 213 -16.99 19.43 16.00
CA GLY A 213 -16.41 19.80 17.28
C GLY A 213 -15.24 20.77 17.14
N ILE A 214 -14.32 20.50 16.22
CA ILE A 214 -13.16 21.35 15.96
C ILE A 214 -13.58 22.67 15.30
N VAL A 215 -14.49 22.65 14.32
CA VAL A 215 -15.04 23.87 13.71
C VAL A 215 -15.61 24.80 14.77
N ARG A 216 -16.40 24.30 15.71
CA ARG A 216 -16.92 25.11 16.83
C ARG A 216 -15.80 25.72 17.67
N LEU A 217 -14.79 24.92 18.04
CA LEU A 217 -13.64 25.40 18.82
C LEU A 217 -12.86 26.48 18.07
N THR A 218 -12.63 26.32 16.76
CA THR A 218 -11.92 27.32 15.95
C THR A 218 -12.67 28.64 15.90
N ASN A 219 -14.01 28.61 15.81
CA ASN A 219 -14.85 29.82 15.81
C ASN A 219 -14.98 30.45 17.21
N GLU A 220 -14.97 29.64 18.27
CA GLU A 220 -14.98 30.12 19.67
C GLU A 220 -13.68 30.84 20.03
N PHE A 221 -12.54 30.20 19.79
CA PHE A 221 -11.22 30.70 20.19
C PHE A 221 -10.47 31.45 19.08
N LYS A 222 -11.05 31.52 17.88
CA LYS A 222 -10.56 32.28 16.73
C LYS A 222 -9.15 31.91 16.27
N PHE A 223 -8.89 30.62 16.08
CA PHE A 223 -7.62 30.13 15.52
C PHE A 223 -7.82 29.34 14.21
N PRO A 224 -6.90 29.43 13.23
CA PRO A 224 -6.99 28.71 11.96
C PRO A 224 -6.47 27.27 12.06
N VAL A 225 -6.99 26.38 11.22
CA VAL A 225 -6.50 25.00 11.04
C VAL A 225 -5.83 24.88 9.67
N ALA A 226 -4.66 24.27 9.62
CA ALA A 226 -3.93 24.03 8.38
C ALA A 226 -4.49 22.82 7.63
N ALA A 227 -4.67 21.70 8.35
CA ALA A 227 -5.30 20.51 7.79
C ALA A 227 -6.00 19.65 8.84
N PHE A 228 -7.07 19.00 8.39
CA PHE A 228 -7.61 17.80 9.00
C PHE A 228 -6.93 16.57 8.40
N HIS A 229 -6.45 15.67 9.25
CA HIS A 229 -5.73 14.45 8.89
C HIS A 229 -6.60 13.23 9.11
N HIS A 230 -6.40 12.20 8.28
CA HIS A 230 -7.26 11.01 8.07
C HIS A 230 -8.62 11.39 7.49
N ALA A 231 -9.42 12.13 8.26
CA ALA A 231 -10.60 12.88 7.83
C ALA A 231 -11.55 12.08 6.92
N HIS A 232 -11.76 10.81 7.29
CA HIS A 232 -12.44 9.83 6.44
C HIS A 232 -13.87 10.20 6.06
N GLU A 233 -14.55 11.06 6.81
CA GLU A 233 -15.90 11.55 6.50
C GLU A 233 -15.92 12.99 5.95
N ALA A 234 -14.78 13.65 5.70
CA ALA A 234 -14.74 15.06 5.30
C ALA A 234 -15.49 15.33 3.98
N TYR A 235 -15.47 14.36 3.06
CA TYR A 235 -16.16 14.45 1.77
C TYR A 235 -17.69 14.49 1.89
N LEU A 236 -18.25 14.10 3.06
CA LEU A 236 -19.68 14.19 3.34
C LEU A 236 -20.09 15.58 3.83
N VAL A 237 -19.14 16.39 4.31
CA VAL A 237 -19.40 17.68 4.97
C VAL A 237 -18.50 18.81 4.46
N PRO A 238 -18.35 19.02 3.14
CA PRO A 238 -17.44 20.03 2.60
C PRO A 238 -17.74 21.45 3.10
N ASP A 239 -19.01 21.82 3.25
CA ASP A 239 -19.41 23.15 3.75
C ASP A 239 -19.04 23.35 5.23
N LEU A 240 -19.08 22.28 6.02
CA LEU A 240 -18.61 22.32 7.40
C LEU A 240 -17.11 22.60 7.46
N ILE A 241 -16.30 21.95 6.62
CA ILE A 241 -14.86 22.19 6.53
C ILE A 241 -14.56 23.64 6.14
N LYS A 242 -15.33 24.19 5.19
CA LYS A 242 -15.22 25.59 4.77
C LYS A 242 -15.61 26.60 5.86
N SER A 243 -16.35 26.16 6.89
CA SER A 243 -16.80 27.02 8.00
C SER A 243 -15.81 27.12 9.17
N VAL A 244 -14.65 26.46 9.09
CA VAL A 244 -13.54 26.67 10.03
C VAL A 244 -13.13 28.14 10.05
N TRP A 245 -12.80 28.65 11.24
CA TRP A 245 -12.37 30.04 11.39
C TRP A 245 -11.10 30.36 10.60
N GLY A 246 -11.15 31.45 9.83
CA GLY A 246 -10.04 31.96 9.02
C GLY A 246 -10.45 32.21 7.57
N ASP A 247 -9.55 32.85 6.80
CA ASP A 247 -9.82 33.21 5.40
C ASP A 247 -9.59 32.06 4.40
N VAL A 248 -8.95 30.98 4.85
CA VAL A 248 -8.55 29.85 4.01
C VAL A 248 -9.09 28.56 4.63
N PRO A 249 -9.94 27.80 3.91
CA PRO A 249 -10.38 26.49 4.36
C PRO A 249 -9.20 25.55 4.62
N PRO A 250 -9.25 24.70 5.67
CA PRO A 250 -8.23 23.69 5.90
C PRO A 250 -8.11 22.72 4.73
N ALA A 251 -6.90 22.20 4.51
CA ALA A 251 -6.73 21.05 3.64
C ALA A 251 -7.25 19.77 4.30
N VAL A 252 -7.50 18.76 3.49
CA VAL A 252 -7.90 17.42 3.94
C VAL A 252 -6.80 16.44 3.53
N ALA A 253 -6.10 15.90 4.52
CA ALA A 253 -5.06 14.91 4.35
C ALA A 253 -5.61 13.50 4.62
N LEU A 254 -5.75 12.68 3.59
CA LEU A 254 -6.39 11.36 3.66
C LEU A 254 -5.58 10.29 2.93
N PHE A 255 -5.98 9.04 3.11
CA PHE A 255 -5.50 7.91 2.31
C PHE A 255 -6.35 7.77 1.04
N ALA A 256 -5.76 7.25 -0.04
CA ALA A 256 -6.50 6.94 -1.25
C ALA A 256 -7.41 5.70 -1.04
N THR A 257 -6.88 4.67 -0.38
CA THR A 257 -7.60 3.41 -0.20
C THR A 257 -7.53 2.80 1.21
N ASN A 258 -6.65 3.24 2.11
CA ASN A 258 -6.62 2.68 3.46
C ASN A 258 -7.82 3.21 4.27
N ALA A 259 -8.79 2.36 4.63
CA ALA A 259 -10.02 2.70 5.37
C ALA A 259 -10.62 1.44 6.02
N ARG A 260 -11.71 1.58 6.80
CA ARG A 260 -12.51 0.47 7.42
C ARG A 260 -11.85 -0.38 8.50
N TYR A 261 -10.61 -0.12 8.84
CA TYR A 261 -9.89 -0.79 9.94
C TYR A 261 -10.39 -0.38 11.35
N LYS A 262 -11.12 0.74 11.47
CA LYS A 262 -11.75 1.25 12.70
C LYS A 262 -13.17 1.74 12.42
N TYR A 263 -14.05 1.79 13.44
CA TYR A 263 -15.41 2.32 13.29
C TYR A 263 -15.42 3.73 12.69
N GLU A 264 -14.57 4.62 13.22
CA GLU A 264 -14.45 6.00 12.75
C GLU A 264 -13.93 6.10 11.30
N ALA A 265 -13.22 5.07 10.78
CA ALA A 265 -12.73 4.98 9.41
C ALA A 265 -13.66 4.19 8.47
N TYR A 266 -14.79 3.66 8.97
CA TYR A 266 -15.64 2.72 8.25
C TYR A 266 -16.36 3.34 7.04
N ARG A 267 -16.71 4.62 7.14
CA ARG A 267 -17.38 5.40 6.07
C ARG A 267 -16.40 6.05 5.09
N GLY A 268 -15.12 5.67 5.12
CA GLY A 268 -14.12 6.11 4.14
C GLY A 268 -14.48 5.66 2.72
N SER A 269 -14.22 6.53 1.74
CA SER A 269 -14.48 6.28 0.32
C SER A 269 -13.25 6.60 -0.54
N GLU A 270 -13.00 5.78 -1.55
CA GLU A 270 -11.93 5.95 -2.54
C GLU A 270 -12.19 7.16 -3.45
N PHE A 271 -13.46 7.58 -3.54
CA PHE A 271 -13.89 8.76 -4.28
C PHE A 271 -13.79 10.05 -3.48
N ALA A 272 -13.45 9.98 -2.18
CA ALA A 272 -13.33 11.15 -1.31
C ALA A 272 -12.38 12.22 -1.88
N PRO A 273 -11.18 11.90 -2.42
CA PRO A 273 -10.30 12.89 -3.04
C PRO A 273 -10.98 13.67 -4.17
N LYS A 274 -11.72 12.98 -5.05
CA LYS A 274 -12.46 13.60 -6.15
C LYS A 274 -13.57 14.52 -5.61
N ILE A 275 -14.39 14.03 -4.68
CA ILE A 275 -15.52 14.78 -4.13
C ILE A 275 -15.05 16.05 -3.42
N LEU A 276 -13.97 15.95 -2.64
CA LEU A 276 -13.37 17.10 -1.96
C LEU A 276 -12.82 18.13 -2.95
N HIS A 277 -12.14 17.67 -4.01
CA HIS A 277 -11.63 18.53 -5.07
C HIS A 277 -12.75 19.25 -5.84
N ASP A 278 -13.81 18.53 -6.21
CA ASP A 278 -15.00 19.10 -6.88
C ASP A 278 -15.73 20.14 -5.99
N ASN A 279 -15.52 20.06 -4.67
CA ASN A 279 -15.97 21.03 -3.69
C ASN A 279 -14.92 22.10 -3.34
N GLU A 280 -13.89 22.30 -4.16
CA GLU A 280 -12.86 23.34 -4.00
C GLU A 280 -12.03 23.22 -2.71
N LEU A 281 -11.95 22.03 -2.10
CA LEU A 281 -11.08 21.76 -0.96
C LEU A 281 -9.71 21.24 -1.42
N LYS A 282 -8.66 21.66 -0.73
CA LYS A 282 -7.30 21.18 -0.98
C LYS A 282 -7.15 19.75 -0.45
N VAL A 283 -6.76 18.84 -1.33
CA VAL A 283 -6.54 17.42 -1.01
C VAL A 283 -5.05 17.13 -0.86
N VAL A 284 -4.69 16.41 0.19
CA VAL A 284 -3.33 15.90 0.45
C VAL A 284 -3.41 14.38 0.59
N MET A 285 -2.59 13.65 -0.16
CA MET A 285 -2.37 12.23 0.12
C MET A 285 -1.16 12.11 1.04
N LYS A 286 -1.23 11.23 2.05
CA LYS A 286 -0.19 11.09 3.07
C LYS A 286 0.15 9.64 3.36
N SER A 287 1.36 9.40 3.88
CA SER A 287 1.80 8.04 4.19
C SER A 287 1.37 7.57 5.57
N ASP A 288 1.32 8.49 6.54
CA ASP A 288 1.15 8.12 7.95
C ASP A 288 2.20 7.11 8.40
N HIS A 289 3.42 7.26 7.86
CA HIS A 289 4.48 6.28 8.05
C HIS A 289 4.67 5.97 9.54
N PRO A 290 4.69 4.68 9.95
CA PRO A 290 4.82 3.49 9.12
C PRO A 290 3.52 2.81 8.65
N VAL A 291 2.33 3.38 8.88
CA VAL A 291 1.04 2.79 8.43
C VAL A 291 1.08 2.46 6.94
N LEU A 292 1.42 3.44 6.09
CA LEU A 292 1.86 3.17 4.72
C LEU A 292 3.38 3.41 4.60
N ASN A 293 4.00 2.61 3.75
CA ASN A 293 5.40 2.80 3.41
C ASN A 293 5.55 4.08 2.57
N SER A 294 6.16 5.12 3.16
CA SER A 294 6.39 6.45 2.56
C SER A 294 7.14 6.40 1.23
N ARG A 295 7.95 5.36 0.99
CA ARG A 295 8.59 5.10 -0.31
C ARG A 295 7.59 5.03 -1.46
N TYR A 296 6.35 4.62 -1.20
CA TYR A 296 5.32 4.45 -2.22
C TYR A 296 4.25 5.54 -2.16
N LEU A 297 4.51 6.69 -1.52
CA LEU A 297 3.52 7.77 -1.37
C LEU A 297 2.97 8.28 -2.72
N LEU A 298 3.77 8.29 -3.79
CA LEU A 298 3.29 8.64 -5.13
C LEU A 298 2.18 7.71 -5.64
N TYR A 299 2.17 6.46 -5.18
CA TYR A 299 1.13 5.50 -5.54
C TYR A 299 -0.22 5.85 -4.92
N GLU A 300 -0.27 6.54 -3.77
CA GLU A 300 -1.53 7.08 -3.23
C GLU A 300 -2.12 8.13 -4.19
N ALA A 301 -1.28 9.01 -4.76
CA ALA A 301 -1.72 9.94 -5.80
C ALA A 301 -2.20 9.22 -7.08
N ALA A 302 -1.51 8.17 -7.51
CA ALA A 302 -1.93 7.35 -8.65
C ALA A 302 -3.28 6.67 -8.41
N GLN A 303 -3.52 6.17 -7.20
CA GLN A 303 -4.81 5.58 -6.80
C GLN A 303 -5.91 6.64 -6.73
N ALA A 304 -5.66 7.82 -6.15
CA ALA A 304 -6.63 8.91 -6.16
C ALA A 304 -7.02 9.32 -7.59
N HIS A 305 -6.04 9.34 -8.51
CA HIS A 305 -6.29 9.59 -9.93
C HIS A 305 -7.10 8.48 -10.60
N TYR A 306 -6.83 7.22 -10.27
CA TYR A 306 -7.62 6.07 -10.70
C TYR A 306 -9.09 6.19 -10.29
N TYR A 307 -9.39 6.74 -9.11
CA TYR A 307 -10.75 6.98 -8.61
C TYR A 307 -11.31 8.37 -8.96
N GLY A 308 -10.74 9.08 -9.93
CA GLY A 308 -11.38 10.27 -10.51
C GLY A 308 -10.79 11.62 -10.17
N LEU A 309 -9.77 11.71 -9.30
CA LEU A 309 -9.06 12.98 -9.08
C LEU A 309 -8.30 13.37 -10.36
N PRO A 310 -8.39 14.59 -10.89
CA PRO A 310 -7.65 14.97 -12.09
C PRO A 310 -6.13 14.87 -11.90
N ALA A 311 -5.39 14.64 -12.98
CA ALA A 311 -3.95 14.29 -12.92
C ALA A 311 -3.08 15.36 -12.25
N GLY A 312 -3.29 16.65 -12.57
CA GLY A 312 -2.57 17.76 -11.95
C GLY A 312 -2.79 17.81 -10.43
N PRO A 313 -4.05 17.90 -9.96
CA PRO A 313 -4.40 17.79 -8.54
C PRO A 313 -3.87 16.54 -7.83
N ALA A 314 -3.86 15.38 -8.50
CA ALA A 314 -3.30 14.15 -7.94
C ALA A 314 -1.78 14.23 -7.74
N LEU A 315 -1.01 14.77 -8.69
CA LEU A 315 0.43 15.02 -8.46
C LEU A 315 0.64 16.07 -7.37
N SER A 316 -0.15 17.15 -7.41
CA SER A 316 -0.08 18.20 -6.41
C SER A 316 -0.40 17.70 -4.99
N SER A 317 -1.25 16.69 -4.80
CA SER A 317 -1.64 16.19 -3.47
C SER A 317 -0.49 15.57 -2.67
N VAL A 318 0.62 15.19 -3.31
CA VAL A 318 1.84 14.70 -2.65
C VAL A 318 3.05 15.62 -2.84
N ILE A 319 2.92 16.68 -3.66
CA ILE A 319 4.03 17.59 -3.99
C ILE A 319 3.71 19.03 -3.59
N THR A 320 2.86 19.71 -4.36
CA THR A 320 2.65 21.17 -4.23
C THR A 320 1.73 21.51 -3.07
N THR A 321 0.58 20.84 -2.95
CA THR A 321 -0.41 21.08 -1.90
C THR A 321 0.17 20.90 -0.50
N PRO A 322 0.85 19.79 -0.15
CA PRO A 322 1.43 19.63 1.18
C PRO A 322 2.50 20.68 1.51
N ALA A 323 3.31 21.10 0.53
CA ALA A 323 4.29 22.18 0.73
C ALA A 323 3.60 23.53 1.04
N GLU A 324 2.54 23.89 0.31
CA GLU A 324 1.77 25.11 0.55
C GLU A 324 1.09 25.09 1.92
N VAL A 325 0.43 23.99 2.27
CA VAL A 325 -0.33 23.85 3.52
C VAL A 325 0.60 23.88 4.73
N ALA A 326 1.78 23.26 4.63
CA ALA A 326 2.82 23.31 5.67
C ALA A 326 3.51 24.69 5.79
N GLY A 327 3.22 25.66 4.89
CA GLY A 327 3.79 27.01 4.90
C GLY A 327 5.08 27.19 4.08
N PHE A 328 5.50 26.18 3.33
CA PHE A 328 6.77 26.16 2.59
C PHE A 328 6.62 26.26 1.07
N GLY A 329 5.41 26.55 0.55
CA GLY A 329 5.14 26.68 -0.89
C GLY A 329 5.90 27.80 -1.62
N HIS A 330 6.57 28.68 -0.87
CA HIS A 330 7.45 29.72 -1.41
C HIS A 330 8.86 29.22 -1.80
N ARG A 331 9.21 27.98 -1.41
CA ARG A 331 10.52 27.36 -1.68
C ARG A 331 10.44 25.89 -2.11
N LEU A 332 9.37 25.19 -1.76
CA LEU A 332 9.15 23.77 -2.07
C LEU A 332 7.94 23.56 -2.99
N GLY A 333 7.85 22.35 -3.55
CA GLY A 333 6.66 21.88 -4.26
C GLY A 333 6.50 22.39 -5.70
N ARG A 334 7.51 23.11 -6.24
CA ARG A 334 7.54 23.60 -7.63
C ARG A 334 8.94 23.54 -8.24
N VAL A 335 9.03 23.30 -9.55
CA VAL A 335 10.25 23.47 -10.34
C VAL A 335 10.23 24.89 -10.89
N GLN A 336 10.70 25.84 -10.10
CA GLN A 336 10.63 27.27 -10.40
C GLN A 336 11.91 27.99 -9.99
N ASN A 337 12.31 29.03 -10.73
CA ASN A 337 13.50 29.81 -10.40
C ASN A 337 13.42 30.36 -8.96
N GLY A 338 14.50 30.19 -8.19
CA GLY A 338 14.60 30.62 -6.80
C GLY A 338 14.12 29.59 -5.77
N TYR A 339 13.47 28.50 -6.20
CA TYR A 339 13.05 27.42 -5.31
C TYR A 339 14.24 26.52 -4.94
N ASP A 340 14.09 25.80 -3.84
CA ASP A 340 15.07 24.79 -3.44
C ASP A 340 15.19 23.73 -4.55
N ALA A 341 16.41 23.27 -4.81
CA ALA A 341 16.73 22.30 -5.85
C ALA A 341 16.35 20.86 -5.44
N ASP A 342 15.07 20.68 -5.12
CA ASP A 342 14.47 19.42 -4.70
C ASP A 342 13.65 18.84 -5.87
N ILE A 343 14.27 17.97 -6.67
CA ILE A 343 13.66 17.41 -7.89
C ILE A 343 13.84 15.90 -7.98
N VAL A 344 12.90 15.23 -8.64
CA VAL A 344 12.96 13.79 -8.94
C VAL A 344 12.96 13.58 -10.43
N VAL A 345 13.87 12.72 -10.92
CA VAL A 345 13.88 12.21 -12.29
C VAL A 345 13.22 10.83 -12.28
N TRP A 346 12.21 10.61 -13.13
CA TRP A 346 11.39 9.40 -13.15
C TRP A 346 11.66 8.53 -14.37
N ASP A 347 11.50 7.21 -14.25
CA ASP A 347 11.59 6.26 -15.36
C ASP A 347 10.37 6.27 -16.30
N SER A 348 9.26 6.83 -15.83
CA SER A 348 7.95 6.89 -16.47
C SER A 348 7.16 8.07 -15.94
N HIS A 349 5.96 8.31 -16.48
CA HIS A 349 5.07 9.33 -15.94
C HIS A 349 4.73 9.01 -14.48
N PRO A 350 4.80 9.96 -13.53
CA PRO A 350 4.75 9.64 -12.10
C PRO A 350 3.43 8.99 -11.64
N LEU A 351 2.30 9.23 -12.32
CA LEU A 351 1.03 8.58 -11.98
C LEU A 351 0.87 7.14 -12.51
N THR A 352 1.85 6.60 -13.24
CA THR A 352 1.75 5.23 -13.79
C THR A 352 2.13 4.18 -12.75
N LEU A 353 1.58 2.96 -12.90
CA LEU A 353 1.84 1.86 -11.98
C LEU A 353 3.34 1.53 -11.98
N GLY A 354 3.97 1.49 -10.81
CA GLY A 354 5.39 1.17 -10.72
C GLY A 354 6.34 2.27 -11.20
N ALA A 355 5.90 3.52 -11.30
CA ALA A 355 6.79 4.65 -11.55
C ALA A 355 7.89 4.71 -10.48
N THR A 356 9.15 4.73 -10.93
CA THR A 356 10.32 4.58 -10.05
C THR A 356 11.28 5.76 -10.26
N PRO A 357 11.81 6.38 -9.18
CA PRO A 357 12.83 7.40 -9.30
C PRO A 357 14.13 6.86 -9.91
N GLN A 358 14.61 7.48 -10.98
CA GLN A 358 15.98 7.30 -11.47
C GLN A 358 16.99 8.05 -10.59
N GLN A 359 16.59 9.19 -10.02
CA GLN A 359 17.40 9.96 -9.08
C GLN A 359 16.52 10.94 -8.32
N LEU A 360 16.85 11.18 -7.05
CA LEU A 360 16.32 12.27 -6.23
C LEU A 360 17.44 13.25 -5.93
N TYR A 361 17.18 14.55 -6.13
CA TYR A 361 18.04 15.63 -5.67
C TYR A 361 17.37 16.34 -4.52
N ILE A 362 18.11 16.58 -3.43
CA ILE A 362 17.68 17.44 -2.31
C ILE A 362 18.76 18.51 -2.14
N ASP A 363 18.40 19.78 -2.19
CA ASP A 363 19.31 20.93 -2.30
C ASP A 363 20.35 20.72 -3.42
N GLY A 364 19.93 20.14 -4.54
CA GLY A 364 20.80 19.85 -5.69
C GLY A 364 21.82 18.74 -5.45
N ILE A 365 21.73 18.01 -4.34
CA ILE A 365 22.60 16.88 -4.02
C ILE A 365 21.88 15.58 -4.36
N ALA A 366 22.47 14.77 -5.24
CA ALA A 366 21.96 13.44 -5.56
C ALA A 366 21.90 12.54 -4.31
N GLN A 367 20.76 11.86 -4.10
CA GLN A 367 20.49 11.07 -2.91
C GLN A 367 20.63 9.56 -3.12
N ILE A 368 20.50 9.08 -4.36
CA ILE A 368 20.61 7.66 -4.73
C ILE A 368 21.99 7.46 -5.34
N SER A 369 22.85 6.65 -4.71
CA SER A 369 24.24 6.49 -5.14
C SER A 369 24.36 5.75 -6.47
N ASP A 370 23.71 4.59 -6.60
CA ASP A 370 23.80 3.71 -7.77
C ASP A 370 22.38 3.27 -8.21
N PRO A 371 21.60 4.19 -8.79
CA PRO A 371 20.20 3.92 -9.11
C PRO A 371 20.06 2.85 -10.20
N VAL A 372 19.24 1.84 -9.92
CA VAL A 372 18.78 0.89 -10.93
C VAL A 372 17.57 1.47 -11.66
N VAL A 373 17.69 1.61 -12.98
CA VAL A 373 16.60 2.07 -13.84
C VAL A 373 16.06 0.90 -14.64
N VAL A 374 14.76 0.66 -14.53
CA VAL A 374 14.05 -0.36 -15.31
C VAL A 374 13.39 0.30 -16.51
N SER A 375 13.47 -0.35 -17.68
CA SER A 375 12.80 0.18 -18.87
C SER A 375 11.29 -0.03 -18.76
N LYS A 376 10.51 1.05 -18.86
CA LYS A 376 9.04 1.01 -18.84
C LYS A 376 8.48 1.10 -20.27
N PRO A 377 7.31 0.49 -20.57
CA PRO A 377 6.68 0.60 -21.87
C PRO A 377 6.44 2.06 -22.29
N ASN A 378 6.50 2.36 -23.59
CA ASN A 378 6.29 3.74 -24.08
C ASN A 378 4.93 4.34 -23.70
N THR A 379 3.91 3.51 -23.50
CA THR A 379 2.59 3.93 -23.01
C THR A 379 2.64 4.54 -21.61
N PHE A 380 3.65 4.18 -20.80
CA PHE A 380 3.84 4.68 -19.43
C PHE A 380 4.53 6.05 -19.42
N GLN A 381 4.93 6.60 -20.57
CA GLN A 381 5.46 7.96 -20.67
C GLN A 381 4.34 9.02 -20.77
N ARG A 382 3.08 8.61 -20.63
CA ARG A 382 1.90 9.47 -20.71
C ARG A 382 1.09 9.34 -19.42
N ILE A 383 0.26 10.35 -19.15
CA ILE A 383 -0.73 10.29 -18.07
C ILE A 383 -1.63 9.07 -18.30
N PRO A 384 -1.80 8.17 -17.32
CA PRO A 384 -2.71 7.04 -17.45
C PRO A 384 -4.15 7.57 -17.56
N ALA A 385 -5.00 6.88 -18.34
CA ALA A 385 -6.41 7.25 -18.39
C ALA A 385 -7.10 6.86 -17.07
N THR A 386 -8.06 7.68 -16.63
CA THR A 386 -8.94 7.33 -15.51
C THR A 386 -10.11 6.49 -16.03
N PRO A 387 -10.45 5.35 -15.41
CA PRO A 387 -11.66 4.61 -15.73
C PRO A 387 -12.93 5.45 -15.51
N ASP A 388 -13.96 5.22 -16.33
CA ASP A 388 -15.27 5.84 -16.10
C ASP A 388 -16.00 5.15 -14.94
N TRP A 389 -16.12 5.83 -13.81
CA TRP A 389 -16.79 5.34 -12.61
C TRP A 389 -18.28 5.65 -12.54
N GLY A 390 -18.87 6.29 -13.56
CA GLY A 390 -20.29 6.62 -13.59
C GLY A 390 -20.73 7.39 -12.35
N SER A 391 -21.83 6.92 -11.72
CA SER A 391 -22.43 7.52 -10.53
C SER A 391 -21.77 7.14 -9.19
N ALA A 392 -20.63 6.44 -9.20
CA ALA A 392 -20.02 5.94 -7.96
C ALA A 392 -19.65 7.04 -6.95
N PRO A 393 -19.11 8.22 -7.35
CA PRO A 393 -18.90 9.33 -6.42
C PRO A 393 -20.21 9.84 -5.79
N GLU A 394 -21.27 9.98 -6.57
CA GLU A 394 -22.59 10.42 -6.08
C GLU A 394 -23.23 9.37 -5.16
N GLU A 395 -23.06 8.09 -5.47
CA GLU A 395 -23.50 6.98 -4.61
C GLU A 395 -22.73 6.94 -3.29
N ALA A 396 -21.43 7.23 -3.30
CA ALA A 396 -20.65 7.34 -2.08
C ALA A 396 -21.23 8.43 -1.15
N ILE A 397 -21.66 9.57 -1.68
CA ILE A 397 -22.33 10.61 -0.89
C ILE A 397 -23.73 10.15 -0.45
N LYS A 398 -24.54 9.68 -1.40
CA LYS A 398 -25.95 9.28 -1.16
C LYS A 398 -26.09 8.22 -0.07
N TYR A 399 -25.13 7.31 0.01
CA TYR A 399 -25.10 6.23 0.97
C TYR A 399 -24.04 6.43 2.05
N ASP A 400 -23.60 7.66 2.29
CA ASP A 400 -22.80 7.96 3.47
C ASP A 400 -21.49 7.13 3.55
N GLY A 401 -20.86 6.86 2.41
CA GLY A 401 -19.67 5.99 2.29
C GLY A 401 -19.95 4.51 2.24
N LEU A 402 -21.22 4.13 2.39
CA LEU A 402 -21.70 2.76 2.48
C LEU A 402 -22.63 2.36 1.31
N PRO A 403 -22.29 2.64 0.03
CA PRO A 403 -23.13 2.18 -1.08
C PRO A 403 -23.33 0.65 -1.03
N PRO A 404 -24.50 0.16 -1.48
CA PRO A 404 -24.77 -1.27 -1.58
C PRO A 404 -23.78 -1.90 -2.56
N LEU A 405 -23.12 -2.98 -2.13
CA LEU A 405 -22.08 -3.66 -2.91
C LEU A 405 -22.52 -5.00 -3.49
N GLN A 406 -23.67 -5.52 -3.06
CA GLN A 406 -24.22 -6.77 -3.59
C GLN A 406 -24.68 -6.57 -5.03
N SER A 407 -24.57 -7.63 -5.82
CA SER A 407 -24.97 -7.67 -7.22
C SER A 407 -26.43 -7.22 -7.40
N SER A 408 -26.65 -6.32 -8.34
CA SER A 408 -27.98 -5.84 -8.74
C SER A 408 -28.74 -6.85 -9.61
N SER A 409 -28.02 -7.83 -10.15
CA SER A 409 -28.58 -8.98 -10.85
C SER A 409 -29.34 -9.82 -9.82
N GLY A 410 -30.67 -9.80 -9.89
CA GLY A 410 -31.49 -10.75 -9.11
C GLY A 410 -31.00 -12.19 -9.36
N LYS A 411 -31.37 -13.12 -8.47
CA LYS A 411 -31.01 -14.55 -8.53
C LYS A 411 -31.53 -15.30 -9.77
N ASP A 412 -31.70 -14.65 -10.92
CA ASP A 412 -32.07 -15.31 -12.15
C ASP A 412 -30.84 -16.01 -12.75
N GLN A 413 -30.60 -17.23 -12.27
CA GLN A 413 -29.50 -18.13 -12.65
C GLN A 413 -29.46 -18.47 -14.15
N SER A 414 -30.45 -18.00 -14.92
CA SER A 414 -30.61 -18.18 -16.36
C SER A 414 -30.03 -17.03 -17.21
N GLN A 415 -29.51 -15.96 -16.59
CA GLN A 415 -29.11 -14.76 -17.33
C GLN A 415 -27.93 -15.01 -18.29
N THR A 416 -28.19 -14.79 -19.58
CA THR A 416 -27.15 -14.72 -20.61
C THR A 416 -26.58 -13.31 -20.65
N VAL A 417 -25.26 -13.17 -20.57
CA VAL A 417 -24.53 -11.91 -20.67
C VAL A 417 -23.61 -11.95 -21.90
N VAL A 418 -23.64 -10.87 -22.68
CA VAL A 418 -22.81 -10.72 -23.88
C VAL A 418 -21.83 -9.58 -23.64
N PHE A 419 -20.55 -9.91 -23.58
CA PHE A 419 -19.47 -8.94 -23.55
C PHE A 419 -19.09 -8.57 -24.99
N THR A 420 -19.11 -7.28 -25.33
CA THR A 420 -18.75 -6.78 -26.67
C THR A 420 -17.41 -6.05 -26.65
N ARG A 421 -16.78 -5.93 -27.83
CA ARG A 421 -15.47 -5.31 -28.03
C ARG A 421 -14.42 -5.91 -27.08
N VAL A 422 -14.42 -7.23 -26.98
CA VAL A 422 -13.46 -7.97 -26.14
C VAL A 422 -12.16 -8.12 -26.91
N LYS A 423 -11.06 -7.64 -26.34
CA LYS A 423 -9.73 -7.70 -26.93
C LYS A 423 -8.99 -8.99 -26.57
N ASP A 424 -9.08 -9.42 -25.33
CA ASP A 424 -8.29 -10.52 -24.79
C ASP A 424 -9.16 -11.41 -23.90
N VAL A 425 -9.01 -12.73 -24.02
CA VAL A 425 -9.64 -13.71 -23.12
C VAL A 425 -8.58 -14.67 -22.62
N TRP A 426 -8.51 -14.82 -21.31
CA TRP A 426 -7.71 -15.85 -20.68
C TRP A 426 -8.53 -17.11 -20.49
N THR A 427 -7.96 -18.24 -20.89
CA THR A 427 -8.50 -19.57 -20.66
C THR A 427 -7.51 -20.40 -19.87
N SER A 428 -8.00 -21.49 -19.27
CA SER A 428 -7.15 -22.48 -18.62
C SER A 428 -7.27 -23.81 -19.34
N SER A 429 -6.16 -24.35 -19.82
CA SER A 429 -6.05 -25.70 -20.38
C SER A 429 -5.07 -26.49 -19.52
N SER A 430 -5.44 -27.69 -19.04
CA SER A 430 -4.54 -28.55 -18.23
C SER A 430 -3.91 -27.88 -16.98
N GLY A 431 -4.50 -26.80 -16.46
CA GLY A 431 -3.98 -26.06 -15.30
C GLY A 431 -2.99 -24.94 -15.65
N GLU A 432 -2.73 -24.70 -16.93
CA GLU A 432 -1.92 -23.58 -17.42
C GLU A 432 -2.81 -22.47 -18.00
N LEU A 433 -2.39 -21.22 -17.76
CA LEU A 433 -3.10 -20.03 -18.26
C LEU A 433 -2.68 -19.72 -19.70
N GLU A 434 -3.64 -19.64 -20.60
CA GLU A 434 -3.43 -19.30 -22.00
C GLU A 434 -4.15 -17.99 -22.35
N LEU A 435 -3.44 -17.09 -23.03
CA LEU A 435 -4.00 -15.84 -23.55
C LEU A 435 -4.45 -16.02 -25.00
N GLN A 436 -5.72 -15.75 -25.26
CA GLN A 436 -6.27 -15.63 -26.60
C GLN A 436 -6.59 -14.16 -26.92
N SER A 437 -5.80 -13.55 -27.81
CA SER A 437 -6.11 -12.22 -28.35
C SER A 437 -7.13 -12.33 -29.49
N LEU A 438 -8.09 -11.41 -29.49
CA LEU A 438 -9.26 -11.42 -30.35
C LEU A 438 -9.29 -10.19 -31.29
N PRO A 439 -9.93 -10.29 -32.47
CA PRO A 439 -10.25 -9.14 -33.31
C PRO A 439 -11.08 -8.08 -32.56
N ALA A 440 -10.94 -6.80 -32.93
CA ALA A 440 -11.48 -5.65 -32.19
C ALA A 440 -13.00 -5.70 -31.85
N GLU A 441 -13.80 -6.30 -32.74
CA GLU A 441 -15.27 -6.39 -32.61
C GLU A 441 -15.75 -7.78 -32.14
N SER A 442 -14.89 -8.50 -31.42
CA SER A 442 -15.24 -9.83 -30.91
C SER A 442 -16.17 -9.73 -29.71
N VAL A 443 -17.02 -10.74 -29.58
CA VAL A 443 -17.96 -10.93 -28.48
C VAL A 443 -17.62 -12.20 -27.70
N VAL A 444 -17.91 -12.17 -26.41
CA VAL A 444 -17.88 -13.33 -25.53
C VAL A 444 -19.25 -13.49 -24.91
N VAL A 445 -19.89 -14.64 -25.14
CA VAL A 445 -21.21 -14.96 -24.59
C VAL A 445 -21.04 -15.87 -23.39
N VAL A 446 -21.64 -15.48 -22.28
CA VAL A 446 -21.62 -16.21 -21.01
C VAL A 446 -23.05 -16.56 -20.63
N SER A 447 -23.28 -17.83 -20.29
CA SER A 447 -24.56 -18.32 -19.76
C SER A 447 -24.29 -19.15 -18.50
N SER A 448 -25.06 -18.88 -17.44
CA SER A 448 -24.94 -19.59 -16.15
C SER A 448 -23.48 -19.69 -15.66
N GLY A 449 -22.76 -18.57 -15.74
CA GLY A 449 -21.38 -18.48 -15.27
C GLY A 449 -20.32 -19.17 -16.16
N ARG A 450 -20.66 -19.61 -17.38
CA ARG A 450 -19.73 -20.30 -18.30
C ARG A 450 -19.69 -19.63 -19.67
N ILE A 451 -18.50 -19.52 -20.25
CA ILE A 451 -18.34 -19.08 -21.64
C ILE A 451 -18.98 -20.14 -22.57
N THR A 452 -19.95 -19.71 -23.39
CA THR A 452 -20.63 -20.56 -24.37
C THR A 452 -20.21 -20.26 -25.81
N CYS A 453 -19.74 -19.04 -26.09
CA CYS A 453 -19.25 -18.66 -27.41
C CYS A 453 -18.19 -17.54 -27.33
N VAL A 454 -17.18 -17.62 -28.20
CA VAL A 454 -16.15 -16.58 -28.41
C VAL A 454 -15.97 -16.38 -29.91
N GLY A 455 -16.07 -15.15 -30.39
CA GLY A 455 -15.84 -14.82 -31.81
C GLY A 455 -16.64 -13.61 -32.29
N SER A 456 -16.99 -13.58 -33.58
CA SER A 456 -17.83 -12.50 -34.11
C SER A 456 -19.29 -12.64 -33.67
N ALA A 457 -20.02 -11.51 -33.59
CA ALA A 457 -21.45 -11.52 -33.26
C ALA A 457 -22.28 -12.46 -34.15
N SER A 458 -21.95 -12.54 -35.45
CA SER A 458 -22.61 -13.47 -36.38
C SER A 458 -22.42 -14.95 -36.00
N ARG A 459 -21.25 -15.33 -35.47
CA ARG A 459 -20.93 -16.70 -35.04
C ARG A 459 -21.66 -17.07 -33.75
N CYS A 460 -21.88 -16.11 -32.87
CA CYS A 460 -22.55 -16.31 -31.59
C CYS A 460 -24.06 -15.97 -31.62
N SER A 461 -24.63 -15.77 -32.81
CA SER A 461 -25.98 -15.22 -33.03
C SER A 461 -27.12 -16.03 -32.43
N SER A 462 -26.96 -17.35 -32.28
CA SER A 462 -27.97 -18.24 -31.69
C SER A 462 -28.25 -17.97 -30.20
N SER A 463 -27.39 -17.21 -29.53
CA SER A 463 -27.43 -16.99 -28.07
C SER A 463 -27.73 -15.53 -27.67
N LEU A 464 -28.19 -14.69 -28.62
CA LEU A 464 -28.33 -13.23 -28.42
C LEU A 464 -29.76 -12.77 -28.06
N SER A 465 -30.77 -13.63 -28.13
CA SER A 465 -32.14 -13.25 -27.75
C SER A 465 -32.24 -13.12 -26.22
N GLU A 466 -32.68 -11.95 -25.74
CA GLU A 466 -32.90 -11.62 -24.30
C GLU A 466 -31.64 -11.51 -23.42
N ALA A 467 -30.44 -11.36 -24.02
CA ALA A 467 -29.19 -11.22 -23.27
C ALA A 467 -28.92 -9.78 -22.78
N LYS A 468 -28.28 -9.64 -21.61
CA LYS A 468 -27.74 -8.35 -21.14
C LYS A 468 -26.41 -8.08 -21.82
N VAL A 469 -26.29 -6.93 -22.47
CA VAL A 469 -25.07 -6.54 -23.21
C VAL A 469 -24.21 -5.64 -22.33
N VAL A 470 -22.92 -5.96 -22.22
CA VAL A 470 -21.92 -5.18 -21.51
C VAL A 470 -20.77 -4.90 -22.46
N ASP A 471 -20.49 -3.64 -22.70
CA ASP A 471 -19.39 -3.24 -23.55
C ASP A 471 -18.09 -3.16 -22.74
N LEU A 472 -17.03 -3.82 -23.20
CA LEU A 472 -15.73 -3.79 -22.52
C LEU A 472 -14.77 -2.74 -23.09
N ALA A 473 -15.13 -2.04 -24.17
CA ALA A 473 -14.29 -1.00 -24.77
C ALA A 473 -12.84 -1.45 -25.02
N HIS A 474 -12.65 -2.60 -25.68
CA HIS A 474 -11.36 -3.24 -25.92
C HIS A 474 -10.64 -3.74 -24.65
N GLY A 475 -11.42 -4.07 -23.61
CA GLY A 475 -10.94 -4.71 -22.39
C GLY A 475 -10.85 -6.24 -22.51
N SER A 476 -10.69 -6.92 -21.37
CA SER A 476 -10.35 -8.35 -21.32
C SER A 476 -11.18 -9.14 -20.31
N LEU A 477 -11.28 -10.46 -20.52
CA LEU A 477 -11.69 -11.41 -19.49
C LEU A 477 -10.45 -12.14 -18.94
N SER A 478 -10.17 -12.00 -17.64
CA SER A 478 -9.03 -12.63 -16.96
C SER A 478 -9.50 -13.58 -15.85
N PRO A 479 -8.68 -14.53 -15.38
CA PRO A 479 -9.04 -15.38 -14.25
C PRO A 479 -9.21 -14.55 -12.98
N GLY A 480 -10.14 -14.96 -12.12
CA GLY A 480 -10.29 -14.38 -10.79
C GLY A 480 -9.06 -14.61 -9.91
N LEU A 481 -8.67 -13.58 -9.17
CA LEU A 481 -7.53 -13.64 -8.27
C LEU A 481 -7.88 -14.31 -6.95
N ILE A 482 -6.87 -14.90 -6.31
CA ILE A 482 -6.93 -15.46 -4.96
C ILE A 482 -6.26 -14.48 -4.00
N SER A 483 -6.94 -14.09 -2.92
CA SER A 483 -6.32 -13.37 -1.81
C SER A 483 -5.89 -14.34 -0.71
N PHE A 484 -4.70 -14.10 -0.15
CA PHE A 484 -4.16 -14.80 1.02
C PHE A 484 -3.48 -13.80 1.96
N GLY A 485 -3.63 -14.03 3.27
CA GLY A 485 -3.08 -13.20 4.34
C GLY A 485 -4.14 -12.29 4.96
N ALA A 486 -4.91 -11.59 4.13
CA ALA A 486 -6.02 -10.78 4.58
C ALA A 486 -7.10 -11.65 5.28
N PRO A 487 -7.57 -11.27 6.47
CA PRO A 487 -8.58 -12.00 7.25
C PRO A 487 -10.02 -11.79 6.71
N LEU A 488 -10.19 -11.75 5.39
CA LEU A 488 -11.50 -11.57 4.74
C LEU A 488 -12.52 -12.60 5.25
N GLY A 489 -13.71 -12.12 5.64
CA GLY A 489 -14.77 -12.94 6.18
C GLY A 489 -14.58 -13.40 7.63
N LEU A 490 -13.41 -13.17 8.24
CA LEU A 490 -13.17 -13.39 9.68
C LEU A 490 -13.16 -12.08 10.47
N GLU A 491 -13.14 -10.94 9.78
CA GLU A 491 -13.37 -9.62 10.36
C GLU A 491 -14.10 -8.70 9.37
N GLU A 492 -14.81 -7.73 9.93
CA GLU A 492 -15.43 -6.62 9.18
C GLU A 492 -14.79 -5.28 9.53
N ILE A 493 -14.52 -5.00 10.81
CA ILE A 493 -13.80 -3.81 11.29
C ILE A 493 -12.72 -4.28 12.26
N GLN A 494 -11.45 -4.27 11.84
CA GLN A 494 -10.33 -4.86 12.57
C GLN A 494 -10.27 -4.44 14.05
N ALA A 495 -10.41 -3.15 14.36
CA ALA A 495 -10.33 -2.64 15.72
C ALA A 495 -11.60 -2.82 16.58
N GLU A 496 -12.70 -3.32 16.01
CA GLU A 496 -13.98 -3.48 16.69
C GLU A 496 -14.27 -4.94 16.99
N SER A 497 -13.79 -5.43 18.14
CA SER A 497 -13.84 -6.86 18.52
C SER A 497 -15.19 -7.58 18.31
N SER A 498 -16.32 -6.87 18.37
CA SER A 498 -17.66 -7.41 18.08
C SER A 498 -17.91 -7.77 16.61
N THR A 499 -16.98 -7.42 15.72
CA THR A 499 -17.05 -7.60 14.27
C THR A 499 -15.98 -8.55 13.74
N ASN A 500 -15.21 -9.18 14.63
CA ASN A 500 -14.15 -10.15 14.32
C ASN A 500 -14.49 -11.51 14.93
N ASP A 501 -13.93 -12.58 14.37
CA ASP A 501 -14.00 -13.95 14.91
C ASP A 501 -13.10 -14.16 16.15
N GLY A 502 -12.34 -13.12 16.53
CA GLY A 502 -11.42 -13.12 17.66
C GLY A 502 -10.08 -13.80 17.38
N THR A 503 -9.22 -13.83 18.41
CA THR A 503 -7.87 -14.40 18.32
C THR A 503 -7.84 -15.83 18.85
N VAL A 504 -7.12 -16.71 18.16
CA VAL A 504 -6.87 -18.09 18.60
C VAL A 504 -6.04 -18.11 19.88
N PRO A 505 -6.40 -18.92 20.90
CA PRO A 505 -5.59 -19.07 22.11
C PRO A 505 -4.19 -19.62 21.81
N ASP A 506 -3.14 -18.98 22.31
CA ASP A 506 -1.76 -19.46 22.13
C ASP A 506 -1.45 -20.57 23.16
N PRO A 507 -0.97 -21.76 22.73
CA PRO A 507 -0.46 -22.77 23.66
C PRO A 507 0.69 -22.29 24.56
N PHE A 508 1.38 -21.20 24.23
CA PHE A 508 2.43 -20.61 25.04
C PHE A 508 1.98 -19.52 26.03
N ASP A 509 0.71 -19.14 26.02
CA ASP A 509 0.18 -18.19 27.00
C ASP A 509 0.17 -18.78 28.41
N GLU A 510 0.22 -17.91 29.43
CA GLU A 510 0.19 -18.33 30.84
C GLU A 510 -1.02 -19.20 31.20
N ASN A 511 -2.15 -18.95 30.53
CA ASN A 511 -3.40 -19.70 30.71
C ASN A 511 -3.49 -20.96 29.82
N GLY A 512 -2.60 -21.09 28.82
CA GLY A 512 -2.62 -22.11 27.79
C GLY A 512 -3.95 -22.20 27.03
N VAL A 513 -4.16 -23.32 26.33
CA VAL A 513 -5.42 -23.59 25.63
C VAL A 513 -6.44 -24.22 26.60
N PRO A 514 -7.68 -23.69 26.70
CA PRO A 514 -8.70 -24.26 27.57
C PRO A 514 -8.96 -25.75 27.31
N LYS A 515 -8.92 -26.57 28.37
CA LYS A 515 -9.16 -28.03 28.27
C LYS A 515 -10.53 -28.37 27.65
N VAL A 516 -11.55 -27.57 27.94
CA VAL A 516 -12.90 -27.73 27.39
C VAL A 516 -12.93 -27.53 25.86
N ALA A 517 -12.03 -26.70 25.32
CA ALA A 517 -11.89 -26.47 23.89
C ALA A 517 -11.00 -27.53 23.20
N GLY A 518 -10.37 -28.44 23.94
CA GLY A 518 -9.50 -29.50 23.40
C GLY A 518 -8.04 -29.41 23.85
N GLY A 519 -7.66 -28.40 24.64
CA GLY A 519 -6.29 -28.19 25.12
C GLY A 519 -5.27 -28.16 23.98
N ASP A 520 -4.08 -28.72 24.21
CA ASP A 520 -2.97 -28.77 23.24
C ASP A 520 -3.30 -29.44 21.88
N GLY A 521 -4.45 -30.12 21.78
CA GLY A 521 -4.91 -30.79 20.56
C GLY A 521 -5.89 -29.97 19.71
N LEU A 522 -6.28 -28.77 20.16
CA LEU A 522 -7.23 -27.92 19.45
C LEU A 522 -6.67 -27.48 18.08
N VAL A 523 -7.47 -27.69 17.04
CA VAL A 523 -7.24 -27.12 15.71
C VAL A 523 -8.45 -26.27 15.36
N VAL A 524 -8.35 -24.96 15.59
CA VAL A 524 -9.38 -23.99 15.19
C VAL A 524 -9.51 -24.00 13.68
N ARG A 525 -10.73 -23.85 13.17
CA ARG A 525 -11.05 -23.86 11.75
C ARG A 525 -11.76 -22.56 11.37
N ALA A 526 -11.16 -21.78 10.47
CA ALA A 526 -11.72 -20.53 9.99
C ALA A 526 -13.13 -20.68 9.39
N VAL A 527 -13.43 -21.83 8.77
CA VAL A 527 -14.76 -22.09 8.16
C VAL A 527 -15.91 -22.03 9.19
N ASP A 528 -15.63 -22.19 10.48
CA ASP A 528 -16.66 -22.22 11.52
C ASP A 528 -17.04 -20.80 12.02
N GLY A 529 -16.11 -19.84 11.94
CA GLY A 529 -16.34 -18.41 12.22
C GLY A 529 -16.58 -17.54 10.97
N LEU A 530 -16.48 -18.14 9.78
CA LEU A 530 -16.58 -17.44 8.51
C LEU A 530 -17.93 -16.72 8.32
N SER A 531 -17.84 -15.42 8.11
CA SER A 531 -18.92 -14.51 7.74
C SER A 531 -18.83 -14.11 6.27
N PHE A 532 -19.98 -13.81 5.67
CA PHE A 532 -20.12 -13.45 4.25
C PHE A 532 -20.70 -12.05 4.11
N SER A 533 -20.64 -11.49 2.90
CA SER A 533 -21.14 -10.14 2.59
C SER A 533 -20.46 -8.99 3.35
N GLY A 534 -19.29 -9.23 3.95
CA GLY A 534 -18.49 -8.18 4.56
C GLY A 534 -18.00 -7.15 3.55
N ARG A 535 -17.82 -5.89 3.95
CA ARG A 535 -17.62 -4.78 3.02
C ARG A 535 -16.31 -4.91 2.25
N ASP A 536 -15.18 -5.13 2.92
CA ASP A 536 -13.91 -5.34 2.24
C ASP A 536 -13.89 -6.64 1.43
N THR A 537 -14.65 -7.66 1.86
CA THR A 537 -14.82 -8.91 1.09
C THR A 537 -15.54 -8.64 -0.25
N LEU A 538 -16.62 -7.85 -0.24
CA LEU A 538 -17.35 -7.49 -1.45
C LEU A 538 -16.59 -6.48 -2.31
N LEU A 539 -15.81 -5.56 -1.72
CA LEU A 539 -14.92 -4.67 -2.48
C LEU A 539 -13.81 -5.47 -3.17
N ALA A 540 -13.22 -6.46 -2.49
CA ALA A 540 -12.26 -7.38 -3.09
C ALA A 540 -12.90 -8.15 -4.25
N HIS A 541 -14.14 -8.64 -4.09
CA HIS A 541 -14.91 -9.28 -5.16
C HIS A 541 -15.07 -8.36 -6.39
N ARG A 542 -15.55 -7.13 -6.19
CA ARG A 542 -15.71 -6.12 -7.26
C ARG A 542 -14.37 -5.66 -7.86
N ALA A 543 -13.26 -5.89 -7.17
CA ALA A 543 -11.91 -5.62 -7.67
C ALA A 543 -11.28 -6.78 -8.47
N GLY A 544 -11.94 -7.94 -8.50
CA GLY A 544 -11.50 -9.13 -9.23
C GLY A 544 -10.84 -10.21 -8.38
N VAL A 545 -10.85 -10.08 -7.04
CA VAL A 545 -10.49 -11.16 -6.12
C VAL A 545 -11.74 -12.00 -5.89
N THR A 546 -11.86 -13.13 -6.59
CA THR A 546 -13.07 -13.97 -6.55
C THR A 546 -13.02 -15.03 -5.45
N THR A 547 -11.83 -15.31 -4.93
CA THR A 547 -11.59 -16.29 -3.86
C THR A 547 -10.68 -15.69 -2.79
N ALA A 548 -11.02 -15.93 -1.53
CA ALA A 548 -10.16 -15.61 -0.39
C ALA A 548 -9.77 -16.90 0.34
N VAL A 549 -8.53 -16.95 0.82
CA VAL A 549 -8.01 -17.98 1.71
C VAL A 549 -7.63 -17.32 3.03
N SER A 550 -8.50 -17.48 4.03
CA SER A 550 -8.36 -16.81 5.31
C SER A 550 -8.06 -17.83 6.40
N ALA A 551 -6.97 -17.59 7.13
CA ALA A 551 -6.59 -18.36 8.31
C ALA A 551 -7.16 -17.69 9.57
N PRO A 552 -7.43 -18.45 10.66
CA PRO A 552 -7.81 -17.85 11.92
C PRO A 552 -6.79 -16.80 12.39
N VAL A 553 -7.28 -15.70 12.94
CA VAL A 553 -6.41 -14.63 13.46
C VAL A 553 -5.65 -15.14 14.68
N SER A 554 -4.33 -14.96 14.70
CA SER A 554 -3.46 -15.46 15.77
C SER A 554 -2.29 -14.52 16.01
N ASN A 555 -1.99 -14.27 17.28
CA ASN A 555 -0.74 -13.60 17.72
C ASN A 555 0.30 -14.61 18.23
N GLY A 556 -0.06 -15.90 18.24
CA GLY A 556 0.74 -16.99 18.78
C GLY A 556 1.30 -17.94 17.73
N PHE A 557 1.95 -18.99 18.21
CA PHE A 557 2.62 -19.99 17.38
C PHE A 557 1.69 -20.79 16.47
N PHE A 558 0.47 -21.11 16.93
CA PHE A 558 -0.46 -21.98 16.21
C PHE A 558 -1.73 -21.23 15.83
N SER A 559 -1.95 -21.01 14.52
CA SER A 559 -3.14 -20.30 14.04
C SER A 559 -4.30 -21.26 13.73
N GLY A 560 -4.03 -22.42 13.12
CA GLY A 560 -5.05 -23.42 12.82
C GLY A 560 -5.36 -23.57 11.32
N ALA A 561 -6.57 -24.04 10.99
CA ALA A 561 -6.96 -24.40 9.64
C ALA A 561 -7.63 -23.22 8.93
N SER A 562 -7.10 -22.85 7.76
CA SER A 562 -7.71 -21.85 6.89
C SER A 562 -9.01 -22.34 6.24
N VAL A 563 -9.72 -21.45 5.55
CA VAL A 563 -10.84 -21.74 4.65
C VAL A 563 -10.61 -21.04 3.31
N ALA A 564 -10.93 -21.70 2.21
CA ALA A 564 -11.04 -21.08 0.90
C ALA A 564 -12.52 -20.90 0.53
N PHE A 565 -12.93 -19.67 0.22
CA PHE A 565 -14.33 -19.33 -0.06
C PHE A 565 -14.45 -18.25 -1.15
N ARG A 566 -15.61 -18.16 -1.79
CA ARG A 566 -15.89 -17.17 -2.82
C ARG A 566 -16.32 -15.85 -2.18
N THR A 567 -15.64 -14.77 -2.53
CA THR A 567 -15.82 -13.43 -1.92
C THR A 567 -17.17 -12.79 -2.25
N GLY A 568 -17.78 -13.17 -3.37
CA GLY A 568 -19.09 -12.66 -3.79
C GLY A 568 -20.29 -13.42 -3.21
N ALA A 569 -20.05 -14.54 -2.50
CA ALA A 569 -21.13 -15.34 -1.95
C ALA A 569 -21.86 -14.60 -0.82
N SER A 570 -23.17 -14.78 -0.76
CA SER A 570 -24.04 -14.11 0.21
C SER A 570 -24.06 -14.81 1.58
N HIS A 571 -23.92 -16.13 1.59
CA HIS A 571 -23.87 -16.95 2.79
C HIS A 571 -23.20 -18.32 2.55
N LYS A 572 -22.80 -19.00 3.62
CA LYS A 572 -22.12 -20.31 3.59
C LYS A 572 -22.85 -21.42 2.82
N LEU A 573 -24.19 -21.38 2.79
CA LEU A 573 -25.02 -22.40 2.12
C LEU A 573 -25.26 -22.13 0.63
N GLU A 574 -24.69 -21.07 0.06
CA GLU A 574 -24.82 -20.79 -1.37
C GLU A 574 -23.93 -21.77 -2.15
N ASP A 575 -24.41 -22.24 -3.30
CA ASP A 575 -23.67 -23.19 -4.11
C ASP A 575 -22.31 -22.61 -4.51
N GLY A 576 -21.24 -23.38 -4.26
CA GLY A 576 -19.88 -22.95 -4.51
C GLY A 576 -19.32 -21.91 -3.53
N ALA A 577 -20.04 -21.51 -2.48
CA ALA A 577 -19.56 -20.53 -1.50
C ALA A 577 -18.28 -20.97 -0.79
N ILE A 578 -18.24 -22.22 -0.30
CA ILE A 578 -17.04 -22.83 0.26
C ILE A 578 -16.34 -23.62 -0.84
N VAL A 579 -15.13 -23.19 -1.20
CA VAL A 579 -14.26 -23.91 -2.13
C VAL A 579 -13.60 -25.09 -1.42
N ASN A 580 -12.99 -24.83 -0.26
CA ASN A 580 -12.38 -25.85 0.57
C ASN A 580 -12.43 -25.44 2.04
N SER A 581 -12.94 -26.31 2.90
CA SER A 581 -13.17 -26.01 4.33
C SER A 581 -11.91 -26.04 5.20
N ALA A 582 -10.80 -26.62 4.71
CA ALA A 582 -9.54 -26.74 5.44
C ALA A 582 -8.35 -27.00 4.48
N PRO A 583 -8.01 -26.05 3.59
CA PRO A 583 -7.04 -26.29 2.52
C PRO A 583 -5.58 -26.26 3.01
N ALA A 584 -5.30 -25.56 4.12
CA ALA A 584 -3.96 -25.44 4.69
C ALA A 584 -3.98 -25.29 6.22
N LEU A 585 -2.93 -25.78 6.88
CA LEU A 585 -2.67 -25.62 8.31
C LEU A 585 -1.61 -24.53 8.54
N HIS A 586 -1.87 -23.59 9.45
CA HIS A 586 -1.09 -22.37 9.64
C HIS A 586 -0.40 -22.30 11.00
N LEU A 587 0.88 -21.91 10.99
CA LEU A 587 1.71 -21.62 12.16
C LEU A 587 2.57 -20.38 11.92
N THR A 588 3.13 -19.85 13.00
CA THR A 588 4.05 -18.70 12.97
C THR A 588 5.35 -19.05 13.67
N VAL A 589 6.48 -18.66 13.06
CA VAL A 589 7.81 -18.69 13.67
C VAL A 589 8.42 -17.29 13.54
N GLU A 590 8.51 -16.57 14.67
CA GLU A 590 9.06 -15.21 14.72
C GLU A 590 9.59 -14.83 16.11
N HIS A 591 10.46 -13.81 16.16
CA HIS A 591 10.83 -13.12 17.39
C HIS A 591 9.67 -12.23 17.87
N GLY A 592 9.66 -11.92 19.16
CA GLY A 592 8.61 -11.09 19.78
C GLY A 592 7.44 -11.87 20.37
N SER A 593 7.39 -13.20 20.19
CA SER A 593 6.47 -14.07 20.93
C SER A 593 6.84 -14.14 22.43
N SER A 594 5.95 -14.70 23.25
CA SER A 594 6.21 -14.96 24.69
C SER A 594 7.36 -15.96 24.96
N VAL A 595 7.76 -16.73 23.94
CA VAL A 595 8.81 -17.75 24.02
C VAL A 595 9.90 -17.56 22.97
N SER A 596 11.04 -18.24 23.14
CA SER A 596 12.12 -18.18 22.14
C SER A 596 11.74 -18.90 20.84
N VAL A 597 12.33 -18.46 19.71
CA VAL A 597 12.24 -19.19 18.44
C VAL A 597 12.67 -20.67 18.59
N SER A 598 13.71 -20.94 19.39
CA SER A 598 14.13 -22.32 19.69
C SER A 598 13.05 -23.16 20.38
N THR A 599 12.21 -22.54 21.23
CA THR A 599 11.07 -23.19 21.88
C THR A 599 9.94 -23.45 20.89
N GLN A 600 9.66 -22.50 19.99
CA GLN A 600 8.70 -22.66 18.90
C GLN A 600 9.10 -23.82 17.97
N ILE A 601 10.36 -23.84 17.51
CA ILE A 601 10.91 -24.92 16.67
C ILE A 601 10.88 -26.28 17.40
N ALA A 602 11.28 -26.34 18.67
CA ALA A 602 11.23 -27.57 19.45
C ALA A 602 9.79 -28.10 19.59
N THR A 603 8.82 -27.20 19.72
CA THR A 603 7.40 -27.53 19.79
C THR A 603 6.88 -28.06 18.45
N LEU A 604 7.24 -27.42 17.34
CA LEU A 604 6.92 -27.93 15.99
C LEU A 604 7.50 -29.32 15.77
N ARG A 605 8.80 -29.51 16.06
CA ARG A 605 9.47 -30.81 15.94
C ARG A 605 8.75 -31.87 16.78
N ARG A 606 8.41 -31.57 18.03
CA ARG A 606 7.66 -32.48 18.90
C ARG A 606 6.28 -32.82 18.33
N LEU A 607 5.56 -31.83 17.80
CA LEU A 607 4.22 -32.01 17.21
C LEU A 607 4.27 -32.94 16.00
N LEU A 608 5.24 -32.76 15.10
CA LEU A 608 5.43 -33.60 13.93
C LEU A 608 5.85 -35.02 14.34
N LEU A 609 6.91 -35.18 15.14
CA LEU A 609 7.42 -36.50 15.58
C LEU A 609 6.40 -37.32 16.39
N LYS A 610 5.64 -36.67 17.28
CA LYS A 610 4.60 -37.36 18.08
C LYS A 610 3.51 -37.95 17.18
N ASN A 611 3.14 -37.26 16.10
CA ASN A 611 2.12 -37.73 15.18
C ASN A 611 2.65 -38.85 14.27
N VAL A 612 3.93 -38.79 13.86
CA VAL A 612 4.62 -39.92 13.20
C VAL A 612 4.58 -41.17 14.09
N ALA A 613 4.91 -41.05 15.38
CA ALA A 613 4.97 -42.18 16.30
C ALA A 613 3.60 -42.80 16.62
N LYS A 614 2.53 -41.99 16.68
CA LYS A 614 1.20 -42.46 17.13
C LYS A 614 0.38 -43.17 16.05
N LYS A 615 0.83 -43.23 14.78
CA LYS A 615 0.01 -43.66 13.62
C LYS A 615 -1.40 -43.04 13.64
N ASN A 616 -1.52 -41.83 14.16
CA ASN A 616 -2.80 -41.23 14.48
C ASN A 616 -3.41 -40.66 13.19
N LYS A 617 -4.06 -41.51 12.39
CA LYS A 617 -4.54 -41.20 11.02
C LYS A 617 -5.70 -40.22 10.95
N HIS A 618 -5.97 -39.46 12.01
CA HIS A 618 -7.17 -38.65 12.15
C HIS A 618 -6.79 -37.23 12.56
N GLY A 619 -7.16 -36.25 11.73
CA GLY A 619 -6.93 -34.83 12.00
C GLY A 619 -6.03 -34.12 10.97
N LEU A 620 -6.07 -32.80 10.97
CA LEU A 620 -5.39 -31.98 9.95
C LEU A 620 -3.86 -32.06 10.04
N VAL A 621 -3.32 -32.19 11.25
CA VAL A 621 -1.87 -32.39 11.47
C VAL A 621 -1.38 -33.69 10.83
N SER A 622 -2.15 -34.78 10.92
CA SER A 622 -1.82 -36.04 10.24
C SER A 622 -1.89 -35.86 8.72
N LYS A 623 -2.92 -35.18 8.21
CA LYS A 623 -3.03 -34.88 6.77
C LYS A 623 -1.87 -34.04 6.25
N ALA A 624 -1.35 -33.13 7.07
CA ALA A 624 -0.16 -32.35 6.71
C ALA A 624 1.10 -33.24 6.62
N LEU A 625 1.28 -34.15 7.59
CA LEU A 625 2.38 -35.14 7.57
C LEU A 625 2.26 -36.14 6.41
N ASP A 626 1.05 -36.49 6.02
CA ASP A 626 0.79 -37.38 4.88
C ASP A 626 0.91 -36.67 3.52
N GLY A 627 1.31 -35.40 3.50
CA GLY A 627 1.46 -34.58 2.28
C GLY A 627 0.13 -34.22 1.60
N GLN A 628 -1.01 -34.42 2.25
CA GLN A 628 -2.33 -34.12 1.69
C GLN A 628 -2.70 -32.65 1.83
N VAL A 629 -2.20 -31.98 2.87
CA VAL A 629 -2.49 -30.57 3.18
C VAL A 629 -1.16 -29.85 3.39
N PRO A 630 -0.91 -28.68 2.77
CA PRO A 630 0.30 -27.91 3.05
C PRO A 630 0.33 -27.37 4.49
N LEU A 631 1.54 -27.39 5.05
CA LEU A 631 1.92 -26.64 6.22
C LEU A 631 2.36 -25.24 5.76
N VAL A 632 1.62 -24.21 6.13
CA VAL A 632 1.96 -22.82 5.83
C VAL A 632 2.54 -22.19 7.10
N ILE A 633 3.79 -21.75 7.04
CA ILE A 633 4.48 -21.15 8.18
C ILE A 633 4.78 -19.70 7.87
N LYS A 634 4.20 -18.78 8.65
CA LYS A 634 4.62 -17.38 8.65
C LYS A 634 6.02 -17.29 9.27
N VAL A 635 7.01 -16.87 8.49
CA VAL A 635 8.40 -16.76 8.91
C VAL A 635 9.11 -15.73 8.03
N HIS A 636 9.97 -14.90 8.61
CA HIS A 636 10.62 -13.80 7.89
C HIS A 636 12.14 -13.96 7.78
N LYS A 637 12.78 -14.45 8.86
CA LYS A 637 14.23 -14.50 9.01
C LYS A 637 14.85 -15.69 8.27
N ALA A 638 15.98 -15.47 7.60
CA ALA A 638 16.66 -16.51 6.83
C ALA A 638 17.13 -17.69 7.68
N ASP A 639 17.62 -17.44 8.90
CA ASP A 639 18.13 -18.50 9.78
C ASP A 639 17.01 -19.40 10.32
N ASP A 640 15.84 -18.82 10.57
CA ASP A 640 14.66 -19.56 11.02
C ASP A 640 14.10 -20.41 9.88
N MET A 641 14.05 -19.87 8.66
CA MET A 641 13.72 -20.64 7.46
C MET A 641 14.70 -21.80 7.24
N ALA A 642 16.01 -21.58 7.37
CA ALA A 642 17.01 -22.65 7.24
C ALA A 642 16.77 -23.77 8.27
N THR A 643 16.48 -23.41 9.52
CA THR A 643 16.13 -24.38 10.57
C THR A 643 14.86 -25.17 10.22
N LEU A 644 13.86 -24.53 9.61
CA LEU A 644 12.64 -25.19 9.13
C LEU A 644 12.89 -26.12 7.95
N LEU A 645 13.83 -25.79 7.06
CA LEU A 645 14.26 -26.69 5.97
C LEU A 645 14.96 -27.94 6.51
N GLU A 646 15.81 -27.80 7.52
CA GLU A 646 16.43 -28.95 8.22
C GLU A 646 15.37 -29.84 8.88
N LEU A 647 14.41 -29.24 9.58
CA LEU A 647 13.30 -29.98 10.19
C LEU A 647 12.45 -30.71 9.14
N LYS A 648 12.19 -30.08 7.99
CA LYS A 648 11.50 -30.74 6.87
C LYS A 648 12.27 -31.97 6.42
N SER A 649 13.58 -31.87 6.19
CA SER A 649 14.43 -33.01 5.82
C SER A 649 14.38 -34.12 6.86
N GLU A 650 14.48 -33.78 8.16
CA GLU A 650 14.39 -34.73 9.28
C GLU A 650 13.08 -35.55 9.23
N ILE A 651 11.95 -34.88 8.97
CA ILE A 651 10.63 -35.53 8.91
C ILE A 651 10.47 -36.37 7.63
N GLU A 652 10.98 -35.91 6.50
CA GLU A 652 10.93 -36.66 5.24
C GLU A 652 11.77 -37.93 5.31
N ASP A 653 12.96 -37.88 5.91
CA ASP A 653 13.81 -39.05 6.11
C ASP A 653 13.12 -40.10 6.99
N LEU A 654 12.40 -39.67 8.02
CA LEU A 654 11.68 -40.57 8.94
C LEU A 654 10.41 -41.18 8.34
N THR A 655 9.71 -40.44 7.48
CA THR A 655 8.39 -40.84 6.97
C THR A 655 8.44 -41.40 5.55
N SER A 656 9.48 -41.08 4.79
CA SER A 656 9.57 -41.31 3.34
C SER A 656 8.43 -40.66 2.55
N ILE A 657 7.77 -39.66 3.13
CA ILE A 657 6.67 -38.90 2.53
C ILE A 657 7.12 -37.44 2.40
N PRO A 658 7.04 -36.84 1.21
CA PRO A 658 7.34 -35.42 1.04
C PRO A 658 6.38 -34.53 1.86
N LEU A 659 6.94 -33.70 2.74
CA LEU A 659 6.19 -32.74 3.52
C LEU A 659 5.92 -31.49 2.67
N ARG A 660 4.65 -31.19 2.39
CA ARG A 660 4.27 -29.95 1.68
C ARG A 660 4.42 -28.74 2.61
N LEU A 661 5.45 -27.93 2.38
CA LEU A 661 5.77 -26.74 3.18
C LEU A 661 5.73 -25.48 2.31
N THR A 662 5.09 -24.43 2.83
CA THR A 662 5.03 -23.09 2.24
C THR A 662 5.46 -22.08 3.28
N PHE A 663 6.39 -21.18 2.94
CA PHE A 663 6.70 -20.02 3.77
C PHE A 663 5.81 -18.84 3.38
N ALA A 664 5.18 -18.19 4.37
CA ALA A 664 4.44 -16.95 4.20
C ALA A 664 5.24 -15.78 4.81
N GLY A 665 5.32 -14.66 4.09
CA GLY A 665 6.12 -13.49 4.45
C GLY A 665 7.50 -13.59 3.83
N ALA A 666 8.38 -14.39 4.44
CA ALA A 666 9.67 -14.83 3.91
C ALA A 666 10.55 -13.68 3.38
N THR A 667 10.56 -12.55 4.08
CA THR A 667 11.19 -11.30 3.59
C THR A 667 12.71 -11.42 3.38
N GLU A 668 13.38 -12.31 4.12
CA GLU A 668 14.80 -12.60 3.93
C GLU A 668 15.07 -13.82 3.02
N ALA A 669 14.05 -14.38 2.36
CA ALA A 669 14.19 -15.60 1.55
C ALA A 669 15.16 -15.45 0.38
N HIS A 670 15.38 -14.23 -0.09
CA HIS A 670 16.37 -13.94 -1.13
C HIS A 670 17.80 -14.36 -0.73
N ILE A 671 18.12 -14.44 0.58
CA ILE A 671 19.43 -14.85 1.10
C ILE A 671 19.68 -16.35 0.87
N ILE A 672 18.65 -17.18 1.04
CA ILE A 672 18.72 -18.66 0.96
C ILE A 672 17.79 -19.23 -0.12
N SER A 673 17.56 -18.45 -1.18
CA SER A 673 16.58 -18.76 -2.22
C SER A 673 16.86 -20.08 -2.96
N LYS A 674 18.15 -20.46 -3.07
CA LYS A 674 18.56 -21.72 -3.72
C LYS A 674 18.23 -22.92 -2.85
N GLU A 675 18.43 -22.81 -1.55
CA GLU A 675 18.14 -23.83 -0.55
C GLU A 675 16.63 -24.05 -0.45
N ILE A 676 15.84 -22.97 -0.46
CA ILE A 676 14.37 -23.03 -0.50
C ILE A 676 13.90 -23.77 -1.77
N ALA A 677 14.44 -23.43 -2.93
CA ALA A 677 14.11 -24.09 -4.19
C ALA A 677 14.51 -25.57 -4.19
N ALA A 678 15.72 -25.90 -3.71
CA ALA A 678 16.23 -27.27 -3.64
C ALA A 678 15.38 -28.16 -2.72
N ALA A 679 14.81 -27.60 -1.65
CA ALA A 679 13.90 -28.29 -0.75
C ALA A 679 12.46 -28.41 -1.30
N GLY A 680 12.16 -27.84 -2.47
CA GLY A 680 10.81 -27.82 -3.05
C GLY A 680 9.81 -27.01 -2.23
N VAL A 681 10.29 -26.03 -1.44
CA VAL A 681 9.46 -25.17 -0.59
C VAL A 681 9.03 -23.95 -1.40
N GLY A 682 7.75 -23.65 -1.35
CA GLY A 682 7.19 -22.46 -2.00
C GLY A 682 7.12 -21.27 -1.06
N VAL A 683 7.00 -20.07 -1.63
CA VAL A 683 6.97 -18.81 -0.87
C VAL A 683 5.75 -17.98 -1.27
N ILE A 684 4.97 -17.53 -0.30
CA ILE A 684 3.98 -16.47 -0.48
C ILE A 684 4.58 -15.18 0.09
N VAL A 685 4.90 -14.24 -0.78
CA VAL A 685 5.45 -12.94 -0.40
C VAL A 685 4.30 -12.04 0.07
N ILE A 686 4.38 -11.60 1.33
CA ILE A 686 3.36 -10.77 1.97
C ILE A 686 4.04 -9.86 3.01
N PRO A 687 4.03 -8.52 2.82
CA PRO A 687 3.49 -7.79 1.68
C PRO A 687 4.33 -7.98 0.41
N SER A 688 3.71 -7.73 -0.77
CA SER A 688 4.32 -7.82 -2.11
C SER A 688 5.59 -6.98 -2.27
N ARG A 689 5.63 -5.84 -1.58
CA ARG A 689 6.73 -4.87 -1.59
C ARG A 689 7.45 -4.92 -0.25
N SER A 690 8.73 -5.29 -0.29
CA SER A 690 9.53 -5.47 0.92
C SER A 690 9.56 -4.21 1.80
N PHE A 691 9.28 -4.39 3.09
CA PHE A 691 9.33 -3.33 4.11
C PHE A 691 9.89 -3.91 5.42
N PRO A 692 10.91 -3.29 6.04
CA PRO A 692 11.56 -3.80 7.25
C PRO A 692 10.76 -3.39 8.51
N ALA A 693 9.49 -3.76 8.59
CA ALA A 693 8.61 -3.33 9.70
C ALA A 693 9.08 -3.82 11.08
N SER A 694 9.67 -5.03 11.15
CA SER A 694 10.13 -5.65 12.39
C SER A 694 11.57 -6.15 12.27
N TRP A 695 12.17 -6.52 13.39
CA TRP A 695 13.56 -7.01 13.43
C TRP A 695 13.82 -8.22 12.52
N ASP A 696 12.88 -9.16 12.46
CA ASP A 696 12.98 -10.35 11.58
C ASP A 696 12.90 -10.01 10.09
N ARG A 697 12.51 -8.77 9.79
CA ARG A 697 12.38 -8.22 8.44
C ARG A 697 13.49 -7.22 8.13
N ALA A 698 14.51 -7.07 8.99
CA ALA A 698 15.51 -6.00 8.84
C ALA A 698 16.32 -6.08 7.55
N ARG A 699 16.70 -7.28 7.08
CA ARG A 699 17.48 -7.45 5.84
C ARG A 699 16.56 -7.60 4.64
N VAL A 700 15.79 -6.57 4.29
CA VAL A 700 14.93 -6.62 3.08
C VAL A 700 15.73 -6.53 1.79
N LEU A 701 15.18 -7.12 0.71
CA LEU A 701 15.56 -6.80 -0.67
C LEU A 701 14.57 -5.77 -1.24
N PRO A 702 14.94 -4.48 -1.35
CA PRO A 702 14.00 -3.39 -1.60
C PRO A 702 13.49 -3.29 -3.03
N GLY A 703 14.16 -3.89 -4.02
CA GLY A 703 13.86 -3.68 -5.44
C GLY A 703 14.32 -2.31 -5.97
N PRO A 704 14.11 -2.03 -7.28
CA PRO A 704 14.48 -0.77 -7.90
C PRO A 704 13.90 0.46 -7.18
N PRO A 705 14.66 1.57 -7.08
CA PRO A 705 15.97 1.80 -7.68
C PRO A 705 17.15 1.38 -6.79
N LEU A 706 16.90 0.74 -5.65
CA LEU A 706 17.94 0.41 -4.66
C LEU A 706 18.63 -0.94 -4.89
N SER A 707 17.95 -1.88 -5.55
CA SER A 707 18.52 -3.16 -5.95
C SER A 707 18.05 -3.57 -7.33
N GLN A 708 18.86 -4.39 -8.01
CA GLN A 708 18.56 -4.89 -9.36
C GLN A 708 17.29 -5.76 -9.37
N ASP A 709 17.22 -6.70 -8.42
CA ASP A 709 16.06 -7.57 -8.26
C ASP A 709 15.20 -7.08 -7.08
N SER A 710 13.88 -7.22 -7.21
CA SER A 710 12.98 -7.28 -6.06
C SER A 710 12.96 -8.70 -5.46
N LEU A 711 12.34 -8.86 -4.27
CA LEU A 711 12.23 -10.17 -3.61
C LEU A 711 11.56 -11.21 -4.51
N ILE A 712 10.44 -10.86 -5.14
CA ILE A 712 9.69 -11.75 -6.03
C ILE A 712 10.55 -12.17 -7.23
N ALA A 713 11.15 -11.19 -7.93
CA ALA A 713 12.01 -11.47 -9.08
C ALA A 713 13.21 -12.36 -8.70
N LYS A 714 13.82 -12.12 -7.53
CA LYS A 714 14.95 -12.92 -7.05
C LYS A 714 14.58 -14.38 -6.78
N LEU A 715 13.42 -14.61 -6.17
CA LEU A 715 12.91 -15.95 -5.87
C LEU A 715 12.55 -16.73 -7.13
N LEU A 716 11.87 -16.08 -8.09
CA LEU A 716 11.54 -16.69 -9.37
C LEU A 716 12.79 -17.10 -10.15
N LYS A 717 13.83 -16.25 -10.19
CA LYS A 717 15.14 -16.59 -10.79
C LYS A 717 15.83 -17.78 -10.14
N ALA A 718 15.51 -18.08 -8.88
CA ALA A 718 15.99 -19.25 -8.16
C ALA A 718 15.10 -20.50 -8.35
N ASN A 719 14.07 -20.43 -9.21
CA ASN A 719 13.06 -21.47 -9.43
C ASN A 719 12.19 -21.77 -8.19
N VAL A 720 12.00 -20.81 -7.29
CA VAL A 720 11.02 -20.92 -6.20
C VAL A 720 9.62 -20.70 -6.77
N THR A 721 8.63 -21.51 -6.38
CA THR A 721 7.22 -21.22 -6.65
C THR A 721 6.78 -20.05 -5.77
N VAL A 722 6.44 -18.90 -6.38
CA VAL A 722 6.10 -17.68 -5.65
C VAL A 722 4.62 -17.32 -5.81
N GLY A 723 3.93 -17.08 -4.70
CA GLY A 723 2.64 -16.41 -4.66
C GLY A 723 2.76 -15.00 -4.06
N VAL A 724 1.76 -14.15 -4.31
CA VAL A 724 1.66 -12.82 -3.72
C VAL A 724 0.44 -12.75 -2.81
N GLY A 725 0.63 -12.33 -1.56
CA GLY A 725 -0.43 -12.11 -0.58
C GLY A 725 -0.53 -10.65 -0.14
N VAL A 726 -1.59 -10.36 0.63
CA VAL A 726 -1.90 -9.05 1.21
C VAL A 726 -2.13 -9.18 2.71
N VAL A 727 -1.78 -8.16 3.49
CA VAL A 727 -1.79 -8.20 4.96
C VAL A 727 -3.17 -7.86 5.50
N GLU A 728 -3.74 -6.73 5.08
CA GLU A 728 -4.97 -6.20 5.64
C GLU A 728 -6.17 -6.39 4.69
N ALA A 729 -7.39 -6.40 5.23
CA ALA A 729 -8.60 -6.63 4.45
C ALA A 729 -8.77 -5.63 3.29
N TRP A 730 -8.50 -4.34 3.54
CA TRP A 730 -8.62 -3.28 2.54
C TRP A 730 -7.62 -3.42 1.37
N GLU A 731 -6.45 -4.06 1.60
CA GLU A 731 -5.41 -4.25 0.58
C GLU A 731 -5.86 -5.24 -0.50
N ALA A 732 -6.77 -6.16 -0.19
CA ALA A 732 -7.16 -7.23 -1.11
C ALA A 732 -7.67 -6.71 -2.46
N ARG A 733 -8.35 -5.56 -2.48
CA ARG A 733 -8.80 -4.93 -3.73
C ARG A 733 -7.67 -4.42 -4.62
N ASN A 734 -6.51 -4.17 -4.04
CA ASN A 734 -5.32 -3.68 -4.72
C ASN A 734 -4.41 -4.80 -5.20
N ALA A 735 -4.71 -6.08 -4.89
CA ALA A 735 -3.88 -7.23 -5.23
C ALA A 735 -3.50 -7.31 -6.71
N ARG A 736 -4.43 -6.93 -7.62
CA ARG A 736 -4.15 -6.84 -9.06
C ARG A 736 -3.01 -5.87 -9.39
N PHE A 737 -2.95 -4.74 -8.72
CA PHE A 737 -1.92 -3.73 -8.92
C PHE A 737 -0.59 -4.13 -8.28
N ASP A 738 -0.62 -4.80 -7.12
CA ASP A 738 0.59 -5.37 -6.50
C ASP A 738 1.26 -6.39 -7.41
N ILE A 739 0.47 -7.28 -8.02
CA ILE A 739 0.95 -8.28 -8.98
C ILE A 739 1.48 -7.61 -10.26
N GLY A 740 0.73 -6.65 -10.81
CA GLY A 740 1.16 -5.89 -11.99
C GLY A 740 2.47 -5.12 -11.75
N TRP A 741 2.61 -4.53 -10.56
CA TRP A 741 3.82 -3.82 -10.15
C TRP A 741 5.03 -4.76 -10.09
N ALA A 742 4.89 -5.94 -9.47
CA ALA A 742 5.96 -6.94 -9.41
C ALA A 742 6.48 -7.30 -10.81
N ALA A 743 5.59 -7.40 -11.81
CA ALA A 743 5.99 -7.61 -13.19
C ALA A 743 6.75 -6.42 -13.79
N LEU A 744 6.25 -5.20 -13.57
CA LEU A 744 6.81 -3.96 -14.11
C LEU A 744 8.19 -3.59 -13.55
N GLU A 745 8.55 -4.04 -12.35
CA GLU A 745 9.87 -3.81 -11.76
C GLU A 745 10.87 -4.93 -12.04
N SER A 746 10.43 -6.04 -12.65
CA SER A 746 11.27 -7.21 -12.93
C SER A 746 12.19 -7.05 -14.14
N ASN A 747 12.20 -5.87 -14.79
CA ASN A 747 12.94 -5.64 -16.04
C ASN A 747 12.65 -6.67 -17.15
N GLY A 748 11.39 -7.13 -17.21
CA GLY A 748 10.92 -8.09 -18.22
C GLY A 748 11.11 -9.55 -17.86
N ASP A 749 11.67 -9.87 -16.69
CA ASP A 749 11.88 -11.24 -16.23
C ASP A 749 10.56 -11.94 -15.86
N ILE A 750 9.54 -11.19 -15.44
CA ILE A 750 8.20 -11.70 -15.13
C ILE A 750 7.27 -11.31 -16.28
N LYS A 751 6.83 -12.28 -17.07
CA LYS A 751 5.85 -12.04 -18.13
C LYS A 751 4.44 -11.95 -17.56
N LYS A 752 3.49 -11.46 -18.36
CA LYS A 752 2.09 -11.31 -17.93
C LYS A 752 1.45 -12.61 -17.42
N GLN A 753 1.77 -13.75 -18.04
CA GLN A 753 1.30 -15.07 -17.61
C GLN A 753 1.89 -15.45 -16.24
N ASP A 754 3.19 -15.22 -16.03
CA ASP A 754 3.86 -15.45 -14.75
C ASP A 754 3.29 -14.55 -13.65
N ALA A 755 3.02 -13.28 -13.98
CA ALA A 755 2.38 -12.32 -13.09
C ALA A 755 0.99 -12.81 -12.66
N LEU A 756 0.14 -13.23 -13.59
CA LEU A 756 -1.16 -13.82 -13.26
C LEU A 756 -1.01 -15.06 -12.38
N ALA A 757 -0.02 -15.92 -12.64
CA ALA A 757 0.24 -17.10 -11.83
C ALA A 757 0.53 -16.76 -10.35
N LEU A 758 1.20 -15.64 -10.07
CA LEU A 758 1.47 -15.16 -8.70
C LEU A 758 0.20 -15.02 -7.83
N GLY A 759 -0.91 -14.61 -8.44
CA GLY A 759 -2.21 -14.43 -7.76
C GLY A 759 -3.25 -15.51 -8.07
N THR A 760 -2.88 -16.56 -8.81
CA THR A 760 -3.80 -17.62 -9.25
C THR A 760 -3.19 -19.00 -9.01
N THR A 761 -2.64 -19.64 -10.04
CA THR A 761 -2.16 -21.03 -10.03
C THR A 761 -1.08 -21.28 -8.98
N ASN A 762 -0.16 -20.32 -8.74
CA ASN A 762 0.85 -20.49 -7.70
C ASN A 762 0.20 -20.50 -6.31
N LEU A 763 -0.73 -19.58 -6.01
CA LEU A 763 -1.47 -19.61 -4.74
C LEU A 763 -2.29 -20.89 -4.59
N GLN A 764 -2.89 -21.41 -5.67
CA GLN A 764 -3.61 -22.69 -5.62
C GLN A 764 -2.68 -23.83 -5.18
N LYS A 765 -1.49 -23.92 -5.75
CA LYS A 765 -0.49 -24.94 -5.40
C LYS A 765 0.03 -24.77 -3.97
N LEU A 766 0.35 -23.54 -3.58
CA LEU A 766 0.95 -23.21 -2.29
C LEU A 766 -0.02 -23.39 -1.12
N LEU A 767 -1.33 -23.27 -1.38
CA LEU A 767 -2.39 -23.34 -0.37
C LEU A 767 -3.22 -24.62 -0.46
N GLY A 768 -2.85 -25.59 -1.29
CA GLY A 768 -3.52 -26.91 -1.32
C GLY A 768 -4.89 -26.90 -1.99
N LEU A 769 -5.08 -26.02 -2.97
CA LEU A 769 -6.33 -25.85 -3.73
C LEU A 769 -6.28 -26.49 -5.13
N GLU A 770 -5.26 -27.29 -5.42
CA GLU A 770 -5.18 -28.05 -6.67
C GLU A 770 -6.42 -28.94 -6.84
N GLY A 771 -6.94 -29.04 -8.08
CA GLY A 771 -8.14 -29.81 -8.39
C GLY A 771 -9.48 -29.11 -8.05
N ASN A 772 -9.46 -27.93 -7.45
CA ASN A 772 -10.66 -27.10 -7.28
C ASN A 772 -10.90 -26.28 -8.56
N GLU A 773 -12.16 -26.11 -8.99
CA GLU A 773 -12.53 -25.31 -10.18
C GLU A 773 -12.41 -23.79 -9.93
N LEU A 774 -11.22 -23.32 -9.57
CA LEU A 774 -10.95 -21.92 -9.24
C LEU A 774 -10.80 -21.04 -10.48
N LEU A 775 -10.16 -21.57 -11.53
CA LEU A 775 -9.98 -20.89 -12.82
C LEU A 775 -11.27 -20.79 -13.66
N GLY A 776 -12.36 -21.38 -13.17
CA GLY A 776 -13.69 -21.21 -13.76
C GLY A 776 -14.34 -19.85 -13.45
N ASP A 777 -13.82 -19.12 -12.45
CA ASP A 777 -14.22 -17.74 -12.21
C ASP A 777 -13.39 -16.79 -13.09
N LEU A 778 -14.08 -15.93 -13.85
CA LEU A 778 -13.47 -14.92 -14.70
C LEU A 778 -13.93 -13.52 -14.30
N VAL A 779 -13.10 -12.52 -14.58
CA VAL A 779 -13.37 -11.11 -14.30
C VAL A 779 -13.29 -10.35 -15.61
N ALA A 780 -14.36 -9.64 -15.95
CA ALA A 780 -14.39 -8.79 -17.13
C ALA A 780 -13.92 -7.38 -16.77
N TYR A 781 -12.92 -6.88 -17.48
CA TYR A 781 -12.34 -5.55 -17.32
C TYR A 781 -12.77 -4.67 -18.49
N HIS A 782 -13.18 -3.44 -18.20
CA HIS A 782 -13.47 -2.42 -19.19
C HIS A 782 -12.23 -1.56 -19.44
N GLY A 783 -11.91 -1.26 -20.71
CA GLY A 783 -10.91 -0.28 -21.13
C GLY A 783 -9.44 -0.74 -21.08
N GLY A 784 -9.16 -1.97 -20.64
CA GLY A 784 -7.81 -2.52 -20.56
C GLY A 784 -7.78 -3.90 -19.91
N ASP A 785 -6.61 -4.31 -19.42
CA ASP A 785 -6.42 -5.59 -18.77
C ASP A 785 -6.38 -5.51 -17.23
N CYS A 786 -6.27 -6.65 -16.55
CA CYS A 786 -6.32 -6.73 -15.10
C CYS A 786 -5.25 -5.92 -14.34
N PHE A 787 -4.17 -5.49 -14.96
CA PHE A 787 -3.07 -4.77 -14.29
C PHE A 787 -3.06 -3.27 -14.61
N ASP A 788 -3.84 -2.81 -15.58
CA ASP A 788 -3.83 -1.42 -16.03
C ASP A 788 -4.56 -0.48 -15.05
N LEU A 789 -3.95 0.64 -14.67
CA LEU A 789 -4.64 1.75 -13.98
C LEU A 789 -5.67 2.46 -14.88
N ALA A 790 -5.79 2.09 -16.15
CA ALA A 790 -6.83 2.58 -17.04
C ALA A 790 -8.07 1.67 -17.10
N SER A 791 -8.00 0.48 -16.48
CA SER A 791 -9.08 -0.50 -16.53
C SER A 791 -9.76 -0.67 -15.18
N ARG A 792 -11.06 -0.91 -15.20
CA ARG A 792 -11.82 -1.32 -14.01
C ARG A 792 -12.56 -2.63 -14.26
N PRO A 793 -12.74 -3.48 -13.24
CA PRO A 793 -13.62 -4.63 -13.38
C PRO A 793 -15.06 -4.13 -13.50
N VAL A 794 -15.86 -4.81 -14.31
CA VAL A 794 -17.29 -4.52 -14.53
C VAL A 794 -18.18 -5.75 -14.34
N ALA A 795 -17.57 -6.95 -14.31
CA ALA A 795 -18.30 -8.18 -14.03
C ALA A 795 -17.40 -9.25 -13.39
N VAL A 796 -18.01 -10.11 -12.57
CA VAL A 796 -17.45 -11.41 -12.20
C VAL A 796 -18.36 -12.51 -12.74
N VAL A 797 -17.79 -13.39 -13.56
CA VAL A 797 -18.42 -14.59 -14.08
C VAL A 797 -18.00 -15.73 -13.17
N SER A 798 -18.95 -16.43 -12.53
CA SER A 798 -18.62 -17.56 -11.65
C SER A 798 -19.34 -18.83 -12.11
N SER A 799 -18.54 -19.80 -12.58
CA SER A 799 -19.05 -21.11 -13.00
C SER A 799 -19.59 -21.92 -11.83
N ALA A 800 -18.96 -21.79 -10.65
CA ALA A 800 -19.33 -22.52 -9.43
C ALA A 800 -20.65 -22.02 -8.84
N ARG A 801 -20.90 -20.70 -8.90
CA ARG A 801 -22.15 -20.07 -8.47
C ARG A 801 -23.20 -20.00 -9.58
N MET A 802 -22.84 -20.44 -10.79
CA MET A 802 -23.67 -20.44 -12.01
C MET A 802 -24.28 -19.07 -12.35
N MET A 803 -23.52 -17.98 -12.15
CA MET A 803 -24.03 -16.62 -12.31
C MET A 803 -23.00 -15.63 -12.84
N VAL A 804 -23.47 -14.44 -13.22
CA VAL A 804 -22.64 -13.29 -13.58
C VAL A 804 -23.03 -12.11 -12.71
N ASP A 805 -22.11 -11.65 -11.87
CA ASP A 805 -22.25 -10.43 -11.09
C ASP A 805 -21.84 -9.23 -11.92
N LEU A 806 -22.72 -8.23 -12.04
CA LEU A 806 -22.51 -7.01 -12.83
C LEU A 806 -22.55 -5.78 -11.93
N PHE A 807 -21.62 -4.84 -12.15
CA PHE A 807 -21.40 -3.72 -11.23
C PHE A 807 -20.79 -2.45 -11.82
#